data_AF-A0A968ZPH3-F1
#
_entry.id   AF-A0A968ZPH3-F1
#
_cell.length_a   1.000
_cell.length_b   1.000
_cell.length_c   1.000
_cell.angle_alpha   90.00
_cell.angle_beta   90.00
_cell.angle_gamma   90.00
#
_symmetry.space_group_name_H-M   'P 1'
#
loop_
_entity.id
_entity.type
_entity.pdbx_description
1 polymer ?
#
loop_
_entity_poly.entity_id
_entity_poly.type
_entity_poly.pdbx_seq_one_letter_code
_entity_poly.pdbx_strand_id
1 'polypeptide(L)'
;MQEITPAREEEATTAAPLTPPSVSSGAAQAAQLSAAQDWGAAVDVSIFYGREQALATLEAWILRDRCRLVALGGIGGIGKTALTAKLAHRIENRFDYLIWRSLKNAPPIQELMTNLLTFFWEQPAINLPVNEVAETLDDQLRHLISCMRAHRCLIVLDNVEPLFEEGDRAGTYRKSYEGYGDLFKTLGETEHNSCLLITSRELPKEIAIQSGDTLPTRCFQLTGLTELEGKALIQTLGKLTGTAAEWQQLIQAYSGNPLALKMIAAAVRDYFDGSIASFLALAQEESLIFGDIKQLLVRQINRLTPLEKDIMYWLAINREPIAWQTLQSDLVKTVPLNKVLQAIDSLERRSLLEKDRSQITQQAVIMDYFTSELIAQICHEIGHHKQDIQLDFLYRYVLVKANTRDYIRQAQIRLILSPIIEKLQEDYASVAALSDTLNHALEIAREHAPNGGYVGGNVLTLFRHLKVDVTGYDFSNLTIWQAYLQGLNLYNVNFTGSDLSRSVFNQPFGSIRTMAFSPEGEVLATGDTNGEIWLWQTGFSAESSPGASDIKSHISTFQGHQNWVCSVAFSPDGKRLASGSADRTIKLWDVETGECLQTLTGHSNWVMSVAFSPEGEQLISGSADRTIKLWDVETGECFKTVAGHQHGVWSVAFSPIRKASLQGIGQCFVSGSADRTIKLWDGATGECLQTMVGHEHGVWSVAFSPNGRSLAAVAADQSRTRRGKCGKQESVSRL
;
A
#
# COMPACT_ATOMS: atom_id res chain seq x y z
N MET A 1 -45.72 67.07 -0.29
CA MET A 1 -47.08 67.44 0.14
C MET A 1 -48.02 66.66 -0.77
N GLN A 2 -48.91 65.87 -0.16
CA GLN A 2 -49.99 65.07 -0.74
C GLN A 2 -49.65 63.74 -1.43
N GLU A 3 -49.94 62.68 -0.66
CA GLU A 3 -50.43 61.36 -1.08
C GLU A 3 -51.61 61.46 -2.07
N ILE A 4 -51.91 60.35 -2.76
CA ILE A 4 -53.24 59.70 -2.84
C ILE A 4 -53.16 58.59 -3.93
N THR A 5 -53.22 57.32 -3.49
CA THR A 5 -53.93 56.20 -4.17
C THR A 5 -55.41 56.23 -3.71
N PRO A 6 -56.43 55.54 -4.29
CA PRO A 6 -56.40 54.18 -4.90
C PRO A 6 -57.51 53.86 -5.95
N ALA A 7 -57.74 52.54 -6.16
CA ALA A 7 -58.94 51.81 -6.67
C ALA A 7 -58.93 51.43 -8.18
N ARG A 8 -58.85 50.12 -8.55
CA ARG A 8 -59.87 49.02 -8.52
C ARG A 8 -60.98 49.25 -9.56
N GLU A 9 -61.53 48.29 -10.30
CA GLU A 9 -61.42 46.83 -10.50
C GLU A 9 -62.31 46.55 -11.75
N GLU A 10 -61.98 45.52 -12.54
CA GLU A 10 -62.87 44.54 -13.21
C GLU A 10 -64.01 45.02 -14.17
N GLU A 11 -64.46 44.35 -15.23
CA GLU A 11 -64.44 42.94 -15.64
C GLU A 11 -64.99 42.88 -17.10
N ALA A 12 -64.50 41.96 -17.94
CA ALA A 12 -65.31 41.30 -18.97
C ALA A 12 -64.58 40.07 -19.52
N THR A 13 -65.13 38.92 -19.18
CA THR A 13 -64.69 37.55 -19.41
C THR A 13 -65.21 36.99 -20.73
N THR A 14 -64.44 36.12 -21.40
CA THR A 14 -64.99 34.98 -22.15
C THR A 14 -64.04 33.76 -22.12
N ALA A 15 -64.58 32.72 -21.50
CA ALA A 15 -64.15 31.36 -21.14
C ALA A 15 -63.30 30.49 -22.12
N ALA A 16 -62.29 29.84 -21.50
CA ALA A 16 -61.94 28.40 -21.39
C ALA A 16 -61.88 27.44 -22.60
N PRO A 17 -60.94 26.48 -22.55
CA PRO A 17 -61.37 25.11 -22.22
C PRO A 17 -60.44 24.29 -21.28
N LEU A 18 -61.10 23.60 -20.35
CA LEU A 18 -60.90 22.28 -19.70
C LEU A 18 -59.49 21.64 -19.65
N THR A 19 -59.04 21.41 -18.42
CA THR A 19 -57.89 20.60 -17.96
C THR A 19 -58.12 19.07 -18.03
N PRO A 20 -57.07 18.26 -18.26
CA PRO A 20 -57.02 16.85 -17.88
C PRO A 20 -56.31 16.64 -16.51
N PRO A 21 -56.39 15.42 -15.92
CA PRO A 21 -56.28 15.20 -14.47
C PRO A 21 -54.86 14.92 -13.96
N SER A 22 -54.69 15.07 -12.65
CA SER A 22 -53.50 14.72 -11.87
C SER A 22 -53.26 13.21 -11.79
N VAL A 23 -52.02 12.77 -12.07
CA VAL A 23 -51.49 11.46 -11.65
C VAL A 23 -50.10 11.65 -11.01
N SER A 24 -49.94 10.92 -9.91
CA SER A 24 -48.83 10.83 -8.97
C SER A 24 -47.50 10.34 -9.54
N SER A 25 -46.41 10.73 -8.85
CA SER A 25 -45.16 9.97 -8.63
C SER A 25 -44.55 9.25 -9.83
N GLY A 26 -43.64 9.94 -10.50
CA GLY A 26 -42.77 9.36 -11.51
C GLY A 26 -41.61 10.29 -11.85
N ALA A 27 -40.97 10.89 -10.83
CA ALA A 27 -39.68 11.52 -11.01
C ALA A 27 -38.65 10.42 -11.26
N ALA A 28 -38.58 9.92 -12.49
CA ALA A 28 -37.39 9.25 -12.98
C ALA A 28 -36.29 10.31 -13.04
N GLN A 29 -35.57 10.47 -11.93
CA GLN A 29 -34.22 10.99 -11.93
C GLN A 29 -33.43 10.16 -12.95
N ALA A 30 -33.25 10.69 -14.16
CA ALA A 30 -32.06 10.38 -14.94
C ALA A 30 -30.89 10.97 -14.16
N ALA A 31 -30.42 10.23 -13.15
CA ALA A 31 -29.14 10.49 -12.54
C ALA A 31 -28.10 10.46 -13.67
N GLN A 32 -27.51 11.61 -13.98
CA GLN A 32 -26.24 11.64 -14.67
C GLN A 32 -25.26 10.84 -13.80
N LEU A 33 -25.05 9.57 -14.14
CA LEU A 33 -23.93 8.78 -13.64
C LEU A 33 -22.68 9.52 -14.10
N SER A 34 -22.06 10.29 -13.20
CA SER A 34 -20.71 10.78 -13.43
C SER A 34 -19.83 9.55 -13.68
N ALA A 35 -19.13 9.52 -14.83
CA ALA A 35 -18.16 8.48 -15.14
C ALA A 35 -17.25 8.25 -13.93
N ALA A 36 -17.09 6.99 -13.48
CA ALA A 36 -16.18 6.71 -12.38
C ALA A 36 -14.75 6.89 -12.91
N GLN A 37 -13.98 7.76 -12.26
CA GLN A 37 -12.63 8.13 -12.68
C GLN A 37 -11.64 7.84 -11.55
N ASP A 38 -10.52 7.20 -11.91
CA ASP A 38 -9.39 7.00 -11.04
C ASP A 38 -8.13 7.60 -11.68
N TRP A 39 -7.75 8.77 -11.21
CA TRP A 39 -6.60 9.52 -11.70
C TRP A 39 -5.26 9.07 -11.12
N GLY A 40 -5.24 8.15 -10.14
CA GLY A 40 -4.03 7.61 -9.55
C GLY A 40 -2.93 8.65 -9.29
N ALA A 41 -1.78 8.47 -9.96
CA ALA A 41 -0.62 9.35 -9.87
C ALA A 41 -0.48 10.34 -11.05
N ALA A 42 -1.60 10.77 -11.64
CA ALA A 42 -1.58 11.77 -12.71
C ALA A 42 -1.04 13.12 -12.21
N VAL A 43 -0.26 13.79 -13.06
CA VAL A 43 0.30 15.12 -12.78
C VAL A 43 -0.72 16.22 -13.01
N ASP A 44 -0.64 17.28 -12.20
CA ASP A 44 -1.44 18.48 -12.40
C ASP A 44 -1.03 19.20 -13.70
N VAL A 45 -2.04 19.52 -14.51
CA VAL A 45 -1.93 20.22 -15.81
C VAL A 45 -2.82 21.46 -15.86
N SER A 46 -3.11 22.04 -14.69
CA SER A 46 -3.70 23.37 -14.53
C SER A 46 -2.96 24.42 -15.38
N ILE A 47 -1.63 24.32 -15.39
CA ILE A 47 -0.73 25.12 -16.21
C ILE A 47 -0.16 24.23 -17.34
N PHE A 48 -0.58 24.48 -18.58
CA PHE A 48 -0.15 23.73 -19.76
C PHE A 48 0.04 24.68 -20.96
N TYR A 49 1.09 24.47 -21.76
CA TYR A 49 1.45 25.38 -22.85
C TYR A 49 1.57 24.65 -24.19
N GLY A 50 0.91 25.21 -25.20
CA GLY A 50 1.05 24.76 -26.58
C GLY A 50 0.47 23.37 -26.83
N ARG A 51 1.01 22.69 -27.85
CA ARG A 51 0.72 21.32 -28.25
C ARG A 51 -0.72 21.05 -28.66
N GLU A 52 -1.45 22.10 -29.05
CA GLU A 52 -2.83 21.98 -29.53
C GLU A 52 -2.95 21.07 -30.75
N GLN A 53 -1.98 21.10 -31.67
CA GLN A 53 -1.97 20.20 -32.83
C GLN A 53 -1.76 18.74 -32.41
N ALA A 54 -0.87 18.48 -31.45
CA ALA A 54 -0.64 17.13 -30.93
C ALA A 54 -1.87 16.60 -30.17
N LEU A 55 -2.47 17.44 -29.33
CA LEU A 55 -3.73 17.13 -28.64
C LEU A 55 -4.85 16.83 -29.62
N ALA A 56 -5.05 17.68 -30.64
CA ALA A 56 -6.08 17.47 -31.65
C ALA A 56 -5.85 16.17 -32.46
N THR A 57 -4.60 15.83 -32.76
CA THR A 57 -4.25 14.59 -33.47
C THR A 57 -4.57 13.37 -32.60
N LEU A 58 -4.12 13.36 -31.35
CA LEU A 58 -4.38 12.27 -30.41
C LEU A 58 -5.87 12.13 -30.10
N GLU A 59 -6.58 13.25 -29.93
CA GLU A 59 -8.03 13.27 -29.75
C GLU A 59 -8.75 12.68 -30.96
N ALA A 60 -8.32 13.04 -32.18
CA ALA A 60 -8.88 12.45 -33.40
C ALA A 60 -8.61 10.94 -33.48
N TRP A 61 -7.40 10.48 -33.14
CA TRP A 61 -7.06 9.06 -33.14
C TRP A 61 -7.94 8.26 -32.16
N ILE A 62 -8.14 8.78 -30.94
CA ILE A 62 -8.87 8.09 -29.88
C ILE A 62 -10.40 8.16 -30.10
N LEU A 63 -10.93 9.33 -30.45
CA LEU A 63 -12.38 9.55 -30.52
C LEU A 63 -12.96 9.19 -31.88
N ARG A 64 -12.33 9.63 -32.97
CA ARG A 64 -12.83 9.48 -34.35
C ARG A 64 -12.33 8.20 -34.98
N ASP A 65 -11.03 7.97 -34.96
CA ASP A 65 -10.41 6.82 -35.65
C ASP A 65 -10.49 5.54 -34.80
N ARG A 66 -10.93 5.65 -33.54
CA ARG A 66 -11.17 4.54 -32.59
C ARG A 66 -9.94 3.65 -32.41
N CYS A 67 -8.75 4.27 -32.29
CA CYS A 67 -7.54 3.55 -31.93
C CYS A 67 -7.74 2.79 -30.60
N ARG A 68 -7.33 1.53 -30.60
CA ARG A 68 -7.40 0.61 -29.45
C ARG A 68 -6.19 0.79 -28.55
N LEU A 69 -5.04 1.04 -29.16
CA LEU A 69 -3.78 1.29 -28.47
C LEU A 69 -3.10 2.51 -29.11
N VAL A 70 -2.74 3.48 -28.27
CA VAL A 70 -1.91 4.61 -28.67
C VAL A 70 -0.67 4.65 -27.80
N ALA A 71 0.51 4.63 -28.42
CA ALA A 71 1.78 4.81 -27.73
C ALA A 71 2.33 6.20 -27.97
N LEU A 72 2.61 6.93 -26.89
CA LEU A 72 3.27 8.22 -26.94
C LEU A 72 4.77 8.02 -26.67
N GLY A 73 5.57 8.05 -27.74
CA GLY A 73 7.02 7.94 -27.71
C GLY A 73 7.69 9.31 -27.61
N GLY A 74 8.93 9.37 -27.12
CA GLY A 74 9.72 10.59 -27.11
C GLY A 74 10.82 10.62 -26.06
N ILE A 75 11.77 11.54 -26.21
CA ILE A 75 12.91 11.66 -25.29
C ILE A 75 12.47 11.97 -23.85
N GLY A 76 13.35 11.70 -22.88
CA GLY A 76 13.11 12.03 -21.48
C GLY A 76 12.84 13.53 -21.27
N GLY A 77 11.88 13.88 -20.42
CA GLY A 77 11.58 15.28 -20.08
C GLY A 77 10.81 16.04 -21.16
N ILE A 78 10.50 15.40 -22.30
CA ILE A 78 9.80 16.02 -23.43
C ILE A 78 8.33 16.40 -23.09
N GLY A 79 7.79 15.97 -21.94
CA GLY A 79 6.42 16.31 -21.51
C GLY A 79 5.34 15.34 -21.99
N LYS A 80 5.65 14.05 -22.15
CA LYS A 80 4.69 12.99 -22.51
C LYS A 80 3.57 12.87 -21.48
N THR A 81 3.93 12.69 -20.22
CA THR A 81 2.99 12.56 -19.10
C THR A 81 2.04 13.74 -19.00
N ALA A 82 2.56 14.98 -19.09
CA ALA A 82 1.73 16.19 -19.08
C ALA A 82 0.79 16.28 -20.30
N LEU A 83 1.24 15.91 -21.50
CA LEU A 83 0.39 15.88 -22.70
C LEU A 83 -0.75 14.85 -22.53
N THR A 84 -0.42 13.66 -22.03
CA THR A 84 -1.38 12.58 -21.80
C THR A 84 -2.39 12.95 -20.71
N ALA A 85 -1.97 13.57 -19.61
CA ALA A 85 -2.87 14.07 -18.57
C ALA A 85 -3.80 15.17 -19.11
N LYS A 86 -3.28 16.11 -19.92
CA LYS A 86 -4.10 17.15 -20.54
C LYS A 86 -5.11 16.59 -21.54
N LEU A 87 -4.69 15.61 -22.34
CA LEU A 87 -5.56 14.91 -23.28
C LEU A 87 -6.67 14.17 -22.53
N ALA A 88 -6.31 13.40 -21.50
CA ALA A 88 -7.26 12.66 -20.67
C ALA A 88 -8.35 13.57 -20.11
N HIS A 89 -7.98 14.75 -19.55
CA HIS A 89 -8.97 15.72 -19.06
C HIS A 89 -9.89 16.29 -20.15
N ARG A 90 -9.42 16.42 -21.39
CA ARG A 90 -10.28 16.90 -22.51
C ARG A 90 -11.31 15.87 -22.92
N ILE A 91 -10.96 14.59 -22.85
CA ILE A 91 -11.76 13.51 -23.41
C ILE A 91 -12.46 12.65 -22.34
N GLU A 92 -12.24 12.91 -21.05
CA GLU A 92 -12.78 12.13 -19.92
C GLU A 92 -14.29 11.92 -20.02
N ASN A 93 -15.05 12.94 -20.42
CA ASN A 93 -16.51 12.90 -20.55
C ASN A 93 -17.00 12.05 -21.75
N ARG A 94 -16.10 11.45 -22.53
CA ARG A 94 -16.40 10.58 -23.67
C ARG A 94 -16.23 9.10 -23.34
N PHE A 95 -15.80 8.78 -22.13
CA PHE A 95 -15.57 7.43 -21.64
C PHE A 95 -16.44 7.16 -20.42
N ASP A 96 -16.89 5.92 -20.26
CA ASP A 96 -17.65 5.47 -19.09
C ASP A 96 -16.71 5.38 -17.87
N TYR A 97 -15.46 4.99 -18.12
CA TYR A 97 -14.42 4.83 -17.11
C TYR A 97 -13.07 5.37 -17.58
N LEU A 98 -12.35 6.01 -16.66
CA LEU A 98 -10.96 6.46 -16.87
C LEU A 98 -10.09 5.94 -15.73
N ILE A 99 -9.01 5.25 -16.09
CA ILE A 99 -8.08 4.66 -15.12
C ILE A 99 -6.67 5.08 -15.48
N TRP A 100 -5.95 5.70 -14.54
CA TRP A 100 -4.56 6.09 -14.69
C TRP A 100 -3.66 5.31 -13.74
N ARG A 101 -2.62 4.66 -14.29
CA ARG A 101 -1.59 3.97 -13.51
C ARG A 101 -0.20 4.39 -13.94
N SER A 102 0.69 4.57 -12.96
CA SER A 102 2.10 4.82 -13.20
C SER A 102 2.89 3.52 -13.05
N LEU A 103 3.68 3.18 -14.06
CA LEU A 103 4.58 2.03 -14.07
C LEU A 103 6.01 2.42 -13.68
N LYS A 104 6.22 3.63 -13.14
CA LYS A 104 7.53 4.14 -12.68
C LYS A 104 8.26 3.21 -11.71
N ASN A 105 7.51 2.41 -10.95
CA ASN A 105 8.02 1.47 -9.94
C ASN A 105 8.03 0.00 -10.44
N ALA A 106 7.80 -0.20 -11.74
CA ALA A 106 7.71 -1.50 -12.40
C ALA A 106 6.87 -2.52 -11.59
N PRO A 107 5.58 -2.29 -11.35
CA PRO A 107 4.75 -3.28 -10.66
C PRO A 107 4.69 -4.59 -11.48
N PRO A 108 4.69 -5.78 -10.87
CA PRO A 108 4.43 -7.03 -11.58
C PRO A 108 3.10 -6.96 -12.34
N ILE A 109 3.00 -7.68 -13.46
CA ILE A 109 1.79 -7.64 -14.29
C ILE A 109 0.55 -8.10 -13.49
N GLN A 110 0.69 -9.08 -12.60
CA GLN A 110 -0.42 -9.56 -11.76
C GLN A 110 -0.93 -8.47 -10.81
N GLU A 111 -0.05 -7.62 -10.27
CA GLU A 111 -0.43 -6.50 -9.39
C GLU A 111 -1.22 -5.46 -10.19
N LEU A 112 -0.74 -5.11 -11.39
CA LEU A 112 -1.45 -4.19 -12.29
C LEU A 112 -2.83 -4.75 -12.67
N MET A 113 -2.89 -6.01 -13.12
CA MET A 113 -4.14 -6.64 -13.56
C MET A 113 -5.15 -6.76 -12.43
N THR A 114 -4.71 -7.17 -11.23
CA THR A 114 -5.56 -7.18 -10.03
C THR A 114 -6.10 -5.79 -9.77
N ASN A 115 -5.25 -4.78 -9.77
CA ASN A 115 -5.67 -3.41 -9.50
C ASN A 115 -6.64 -2.84 -10.56
N LEU A 116 -6.43 -3.14 -11.85
CA LEU A 116 -7.35 -2.76 -12.92
C LEU A 116 -8.70 -3.46 -12.80
N LEU A 117 -8.70 -4.77 -12.51
CA LEU A 117 -9.94 -5.56 -12.40
C LEU A 117 -10.72 -5.21 -11.13
N THR A 118 -10.05 -4.97 -10.00
CA THR A 118 -10.68 -4.50 -8.76
C THR A 118 -11.45 -3.20 -8.99
N PHE A 119 -10.87 -2.24 -9.72
CA PHE A 119 -11.58 -1.02 -10.09
C PHE A 119 -12.91 -1.31 -10.83
N PHE A 120 -12.92 -2.27 -11.75
CA PHE A 120 -14.13 -2.66 -12.48
C PHE A 120 -15.13 -3.43 -11.61
N TRP A 121 -14.66 -4.32 -10.72
CA TRP A 121 -15.53 -5.08 -9.81
C TRP A 121 -16.24 -4.21 -8.77
N GLU A 122 -15.64 -3.09 -8.40
CA GLU A 122 -16.26 -2.11 -7.49
C GLU A 122 -17.36 -1.27 -8.17
N GLN A 123 -17.52 -1.35 -9.49
CA GLN A 123 -18.53 -0.55 -10.21
C GLN A 123 -19.91 -1.23 -10.18
N PRO A 124 -20.97 -0.52 -9.73
CA PRO A 124 -22.31 -1.10 -9.59
C PRO A 124 -22.97 -1.50 -10.91
N ALA A 125 -22.45 -1.01 -12.04
CA ALA A 125 -22.97 -1.31 -13.38
C ALA A 125 -22.32 -2.54 -14.04
N ILE A 126 -21.27 -3.11 -13.44
CA ILE A 126 -20.50 -4.22 -14.02
C ILE A 126 -20.92 -5.54 -13.35
N ASN A 127 -21.84 -6.26 -14.00
CA ASN A 127 -22.16 -7.63 -13.62
C ASN A 127 -21.19 -8.61 -14.30
N LEU A 128 -19.98 -8.73 -13.77
CA LEU A 128 -19.12 -9.87 -14.08
C LEU A 128 -19.54 -11.06 -13.21
N PRO A 129 -19.45 -12.32 -13.70
CA PRO A 129 -19.66 -13.47 -12.84
C PRO A 129 -18.63 -13.42 -11.70
N VAL A 130 -19.11 -13.16 -10.47
CA VAL A 130 -18.31 -12.95 -9.25
C VAL A 130 -17.47 -14.18 -8.86
N ASN A 131 -17.59 -15.29 -9.59
CA ASN A 131 -17.09 -16.61 -9.21
C ASN A 131 -15.98 -17.18 -10.10
N GLU A 132 -15.46 -16.44 -11.09
CA GLU A 132 -14.22 -16.82 -11.77
C GLU A 132 -13.07 -15.98 -11.22
N VAL A 133 -12.37 -16.49 -10.19
CA VAL A 133 -11.08 -15.92 -9.81
C VAL A 133 -10.16 -16.16 -10.99
N ALA A 134 -9.80 -15.10 -11.68
CA ALA A 134 -8.86 -15.14 -12.78
C ALA A 134 -7.46 -15.47 -12.23
N GLU A 135 -7.15 -16.76 -12.11
CA GLU A 135 -5.88 -17.26 -11.56
C GLU A 135 -4.72 -17.06 -12.54
N THR A 136 -5.00 -17.08 -13.84
CA THR A 136 -3.99 -16.89 -14.89
C THR A 136 -4.06 -15.51 -15.53
N LEU A 137 -2.95 -15.05 -16.09
CA LEU A 137 -2.90 -13.79 -16.85
C LEU A 137 -3.89 -13.81 -18.03
N ASP A 138 -4.05 -14.94 -18.71
CA ASP A 138 -4.98 -15.09 -19.83
C ASP A 138 -6.43 -14.91 -19.40
N ASP A 139 -6.80 -15.43 -18.22
CA ASP A 139 -8.13 -15.20 -17.65
C ASP A 139 -8.34 -13.72 -17.32
N GLN A 140 -7.35 -13.10 -16.69
CA GLN A 140 -7.40 -11.68 -16.32
C GLN A 140 -7.54 -10.78 -17.55
N LEU A 141 -6.80 -11.09 -18.63
CA LEU A 141 -6.91 -10.40 -19.91
C LEU A 141 -8.30 -10.60 -20.54
N ARG A 142 -8.86 -11.82 -20.50
CA ARG A 142 -10.20 -12.10 -21.00
C ARG A 142 -11.27 -11.27 -20.27
N HIS A 143 -11.20 -11.19 -18.94
CA HIS A 143 -12.13 -10.35 -18.17
C HIS A 143 -11.94 -8.87 -18.48
N LEU A 144 -10.70 -8.38 -18.53
CA LEU A 144 -10.41 -6.99 -18.88
C LEU A 144 -10.98 -6.61 -20.26
N ILE A 145 -10.80 -7.46 -21.26
CA ILE A 145 -11.37 -7.26 -22.60
C ILE A 145 -12.90 -7.28 -22.56
N SER A 146 -13.50 -8.17 -21.78
CA SER A 146 -14.96 -8.22 -21.59
C SER A 146 -15.47 -6.87 -21.05
N CYS A 147 -14.81 -6.31 -20.03
CA CYS A 147 -15.12 -4.98 -19.50
C CYS A 147 -14.96 -3.89 -20.57
N MET A 148 -13.84 -3.89 -21.30
CA MET A 148 -13.52 -2.91 -22.34
C MET A 148 -14.42 -3.00 -23.58
N ARG A 149 -15.15 -4.11 -23.74
CA ARG A 149 -16.21 -4.29 -24.75
C ARG A 149 -17.56 -3.81 -24.26
N ALA A 150 -17.90 -4.12 -23.01
CA ALA A 150 -19.15 -3.72 -22.38
C ALA A 150 -19.23 -2.21 -22.13
N HIS A 151 -18.10 -1.61 -21.75
CA HIS A 151 -17.97 -0.20 -21.42
C HIS A 151 -16.83 0.44 -22.20
N ARG A 152 -16.97 1.73 -22.48
CA ARG A 152 -15.92 2.51 -23.13
C ARG A 152 -14.95 3.03 -22.09
N CYS A 153 -13.77 2.43 -22.01
CA CYS A 153 -12.74 2.74 -21.03
C CYS A 153 -11.55 3.48 -21.66
N LEU A 154 -10.98 4.44 -20.93
CA LEU A 154 -9.66 5.00 -21.21
C LEU A 154 -8.69 4.53 -20.12
N ILE A 155 -7.75 3.66 -20.49
CA ILE A 155 -6.71 3.18 -19.57
C ILE A 155 -5.41 3.89 -19.95
N VAL A 156 -4.79 4.57 -18.99
CA VAL A 156 -3.49 5.22 -19.18
C VAL A 156 -2.43 4.49 -18.36
N LEU A 157 -1.37 4.02 -19.02
CA LEU A 157 -0.19 3.46 -18.39
C LEU A 157 1.01 4.38 -18.64
N ASP A 158 1.40 5.12 -17.62
CA ASP A 158 2.45 6.13 -17.69
C ASP A 158 3.81 5.56 -17.25
N ASN A 159 4.89 5.92 -17.97
CA ASN A 159 6.28 5.51 -17.73
C ASN A 159 6.52 4.00 -17.85
N VAL A 160 6.31 3.43 -19.04
CA VAL A 160 6.50 1.99 -19.34
C VAL A 160 7.97 1.58 -19.35
N GLU A 161 8.90 2.52 -19.52
CA GLU A 161 10.33 2.23 -19.68
C GLU A 161 11.02 1.41 -18.58
N PRO A 162 10.64 1.48 -17.28
CA PRO A 162 11.31 0.68 -16.23
C PRO A 162 11.11 -0.84 -16.39
N LEU A 163 10.20 -1.27 -17.27
CA LEU A 163 9.94 -2.68 -17.57
C LEU A 163 11.00 -3.29 -18.51
N PHE A 164 11.82 -2.48 -19.17
CA PHE A 164 12.78 -2.94 -20.18
C PHE A 164 14.18 -3.16 -19.62
N GLU A 165 14.91 -4.09 -20.23
CA GLU A 165 16.33 -4.32 -19.96
C GLU A 165 17.16 -3.10 -20.39
N GLU A 166 18.15 -2.73 -19.59
CA GLU A 166 19.13 -1.72 -20.00
C GLU A 166 20.13 -2.36 -20.97
N GLY A 167 20.20 -1.90 -22.22
CA GLY A 167 21.17 -2.43 -23.20
C GLY A 167 20.85 -2.11 -24.66
N ASP A 168 21.56 -2.78 -25.57
CA ASP A 168 21.52 -2.49 -27.02
C ASP A 168 20.23 -2.91 -27.75
N ARG A 169 19.39 -3.75 -27.13
CA ARG A 169 18.16 -4.27 -27.78
C ARG A 169 16.92 -3.54 -27.30
N ALA A 170 16.54 -2.53 -28.09
CA ALA A 170 15.45 -1.67 -27.70
C ALA A 170 14.11 -2.39 -27.57
N GLY A 171 13.37 -2.14 -26.48
CA GLY A 171 12.02 -2.64 -26.21
C GLY A 171 11.95 -4.09 -25.73
N THR A 172 13.06 -4.64 -25.22
CA THR A 172 13.12 -5.98 -24.63
C THR A 172 12.78 -5.93 -23.13
N TYR A 173 11.85 -6.75 -22.67
CA TYR A 173 11.44 -6.80 -21.26
C TYR A 173 12.51 -7.44 -20.37
N ARG A 174 12.60 -6.95 -19.13
CA ARG A 174 13.30 -7.67 -18.05
C ARG A 174 12.64 -9.00 -17.79
N LYS A 175 13.41 -9.94 -17.25
CA LYS A 175 12.91 -11.24 -16.81
C LYS A 175 11.69 -11.08 -15.88
N SER A 176 10.61 -11.81 -16.17
CA SER A 176 9.33 -11.80 -15.45
C SER A 176 8.40 -10.63 -15.77
N TYR A 177 8.73 -9.79 -16.76
CA TYR A 177 7.87 -8.69 -17.24
C TYR A 177 7.29 -8.92 -18.63
N GLU A 178 7.55 -10.07 -19.24
CA GLU A 178 7.10 -10.41 -20.59
C GLU A 178 5.57 -10.39 -20.71
N GLY A 179 4.84 -10.61 -19.62
CA GLY A 179 3.37 -10.55 -19.58
C GLY A 179 2.79 -9.16 -19.90
N TYR A 180 3.57 -8.07 -19.77
CA TYR A 180 3.16 -6.76 -20.30
C TYR A 180 3.10 -6.75 -21.83
N GLY A 181 3.98 -7.50 -22.49
CA GLY A 181 3.92 -7.72 -23.93
C GLY A 181 2.61 -8.40 -24.33
N ASP A 182 2.20 -9.43 -23.59
CA ASP A 182 0.92 -10.11 -23.82
C ASP A 182 -0.27 -9.16 -23.63
N LEU A 183 -0.24 -8.30 -22.61
CA LEU A 183 -1.26 -7.26 -22.40
C LEU A 183 -1.34 -6.29 -23.59
N PHE A 184 -0.21 -5.69 -24.00
CA PHE A 184 -0.19 -4.73 -25.10
C PHE A 184 -0.61 -5.37 -26.41
N LYS A 185 -0.10 -6.58 -26.68
CA LYS A 185 -0.44 -7.34 -27.88
C LYS A 185 -1.94 -7.62 -27.94
N THR A 186 -2.49 -8.14 -26.83
CA THR A 186 -3.90 -8.55 -26.73
C THR A 186 -4.84 -7.36 -26.88
N LEU A 187 -4.56 -6.23 -26.22
CA LEU A 187 -5.39 -5.03 -26.34
C LEU A 187 -5.24 -4.32 -27.71
N GLY A 188 -4.09 -4.45 -28.37
CA GLY A 188 -3.92 -3.97 -29.74
C GLY A 188 -4.71 -4.79 -30.77
N GLU A 189 -4.69 -6.12 -30.64
CA GLU A 189 -5.27 -7.05 -31.62
C GLU A 189 -6.78 -7.27 -31.45
N THR A 190 -7.27 -7.30 -30.20
CA THR A 190 -8.67 -7.66 -29.93
C THR A 190 -9.64 -6.50 -30.17
N GLU A 191 -10.82 -6.82 -30.71
CA GLU A 191 -11.82 -5.77 -30.97
C GLU A 191 -12.51 -5.32 -29.69
N HIS A 192 -12.45 -4.01 -29.40
CA HIS A 192 -13.15 -3.34 -28.32
C HIS A 192 -13.34 -1.85 -28.64
N ASN A 193 -14.24 -1.17 -27.91
CA ASN A 193 -14.54 0.26 -28.11
C ASN A 193 -13.68 1.21 -27.25
N SER A 194 -12.88 0.63 -26.36
CA SER A 194 -11.99 1.31 -25.41
C SER A 194 -10.63 1.67 -26.01
N CYS A 195 -9.82 2.44 -25.28
CA CYS A 195 -8.47 2.82 -25.68
C CYS A 195 -7.47 2.63 -24.53
N LEU A 196 -6.34 1.99 -24.82
CA LEU A 196 -5.14 1.97 -23.99
C LEU A 196 -4.18 3.05 -24.49
N LEU A 197 -3.76 3.94 -23.61
CA LEU A 197 -2.77 4.98 -23.91
C LEU A 197 -1.53 4.72 -23.05
N ILE A 198 -0.37 4.60 -23.69
CA ILE A 198 0.89 4.40 -22.97
C ILE A 198 1.86 5.55 -23.20
N THR A 199 2.68 5.88 -22.21
CA THR A 199 3.82 6.78 -22.38
C THR A 199 5.12 6.02 -22.17
N SER A 200 6.09 6.22 -23.07
CA SER A 200 7.40 5.59 -22.92
C SER A 200 8.49 6.38 -23.62
N ARG A 201 9.73 6.23 -23.15
CA ARG A 201 10.92 6.67 -23.90
C ARG A 201 11.26 5.72 -25.05
N GLU A 202 10.86 4.46 -24.88
CA GLU A 202 11.23 3.34 -25.72
C GLU A 202 9.99 2.50 -26.02
N LEU A 203 9.76 2.18 -27.29
CA LEU A 203 8.54 1.50 -27.68
C LEU A 203 8.63 0.00 -27.37
N PRO A 204 7.60 -0.59 -26.73
CA PRO A 204 7.45 -2.03 -26.67
C PRO A 204 7.56 -2.68 -28.05
N LYS A 205 8.26 -3.82 -28.14
CA LYS A 205 8.43 -4.55 -29.40
C LYS A 205 7.10 -4.93 -30.06
N GLU A 206 6.08 -5.29 -29.27
CA GLU A 206 4.76 -5.66 -29.78
C GLU A 206 4.08 -4.49 -30.48
N ILE A 207 4.17 -3.29 -29.89
CA ILE A 207 3.58 -2.07 -30.44
C ILE A 207 4.34 -1.64 -31.69
N ALA A 208 5.67 -1.75 -31.69
CA ALA A 208 6.46 -1.46 -32.88
C ALA A 208 6.03 -2.32 -34.08
N ILE A 209 5.67 -3.59 -33.85
CA ILE A 209 5.19 -4.51 -34.89
C ILE A 209 3.75 -4.19 -35.33
N GLN A 210 2.86 -3.85 -34.38
CA GLN A 210 1.44 -3.62 -34.65
C GLN A 210 1.10 -2.20 -35.13
N SER A 211 2.00 -1.23 -34.95
CA SER A 211 1.72 0.17 -35.25
C SER A 211 1.68 0.47 -36.75
N GLY A 212 0.75 1.34 -37.16
CA GLY A 212 0.69 1.87 -38.52
C GLY A 212 -0.32 3.01 -38.68
N ASP A 213 -0.12 3.87 -39.68
CA ASP A 213 -0.87 5.14 -39.83
C ASP A 213 -2.39 4.95 -39.95
N THR A 214 -2.84 3.81 -40.47
CA THR A 214 -4.26 3.46 -40.62
C THR A 214 -4.72 2.35 -39.68
N LEU A 215 -3.81 1.80 -38.86
CA LEU A 215 -4.10 0.67 -37.99
C LEU A 215 -4.74 1.12 -36.66
N PRO A 216 -5.45 0.20 -35.96
CA PRO A 216 -6.01 0.48 -34.62
C PRO A 216 -4.95 0.73 -33.55
N THR A 217 -3.72 0.30 -33.78
CA THR A 217 -2.55 0.60 -32.95
C THR A 217 -1.71 1.67 -33.62
N ARG A 218 -1.44 2.79 -32.92
CA ARG A 218 -0.65 3.90 -33.46
C ARG A 218 0.41 4.39 -32.49
N CYS A 219 1.50 4.90 -33.05
CA CYS A 219 2.57 5.53 -32.29
C CYS A 219 2.65 7.01 -32.65
N PHE A 220 2.62 7.86 -31.63
CA PHE A 220 2.88 9.29 -31.77
C PHE A 220 4.26 9.61 -31.21
N GLN A 221 5.19 10.01 -32.08
CA GLN A 221 6.49 10.48 -31.64
C GLN A 221 6.42 11.96 -31.26
N LEU A 222 6.51 12.24 -29.96
CA LEU A 222 6.39 13.59 -29.43
C LEU A 222 7.67 14.39 -29.68
N THR A 223 7.53 15.48 -30.41
CA THR A 223 8.60 16.43 -30.70
C THR A 223 8.70 17.54 -29.64
N GLY A 224 9.79 18.29 -29.71
CA GLY A 224 10.01 19.48 -28.89
C GLY A 224 8.94 20.56 -29.07
N LEU A 225 8.88 21.47 -28.10
CA LEU A 225 8.08 22.68 -28.21
C LEU A 225 8.59 23.57 -29.34
N THR A 226 7.66 24.22 -30.03
CA THR A 226 7.98 25.28 -31.00
C THR A 226 8.54 26.51 -30.30
N GLU A 227 9.09 27.45 -31.06
CA GLU A 227 9.69 28.68 -30.52
C GLU A 227 8.69 29.50 -29.68
N LEU A 228 7.45 29.62 -30.14
CA LEU A 228 6.40 30.35 -29.43
C LEU A 228 6.02 29.65 -28.12
N GLU A 229 5.90 28.33 -28.15
CA GLU A 229 5.51 27.53 -26.98
C GLU A 229 6.64 27.44 -25.95
N GLY A 230 7.88 27.27 -26.41
CA GLY A 230 9.08 27.27 -25.56
C GLY A 230 9.29 28.61 -24.90
N LYS A 231 9.07 29.72 -25.62
CA LYS A 231 9.09 31.07 -25.05
C LYS A 231 8.01 31.26 -23.99
N ALA A 232 6.77 30.83 -24.27
CA ALA A 232 5.68 30.91 -23.30
C ALA A 232 5.99 30.10 -22.02
N LEU A 233 6.53 28.89 -22.17
CA LEU A 233 6.97 28.07 -21.05
C LEU A 233 8.01 28.80 -20.19
N ILE A 234 9.07 29.33 -20.81
CA ILE A 234 10.16 29.99 -20.09
C ILE A 234 9.70 31.27 -19.38
N GLN A 235 8.84 32.07 -20.03
CA GLN A 235 8.33 33.32 -19.47
C GLN A 235 7.58 33.12 -18.14
N THR A 236 7.07 31.91 -17.89
CA THR A 236 6.34 31.59 -16.65
C THR A 236 7.26 31.24 -15.49
N LEU A 237 8.52 30.88 -15.78
CA LEU A 237 9.57 30.60 -14.80
C LEU A 237 10.38 31.86 -14.44
N GLY A 238 10.28 32.92 -15.25
CA GLY A 238 10.96 34.19 -15.05
C GLY A 238 11.09 35.04 -16.32
N LYS A 239 11.46 36.32 -16.15
CA LYS A 239 11.71 37.24 -17.26
C LYS A 239 13.12 37.01 -17.82
N LEU A 240 13.22 36.36 -18.98
CA LEU A 240 14.43 36.37 -19.80
C LEU A 240 14.30 37.42 -20.91
N THR A 241 15.41 38.07 -21.24
CA THR A 241 15.51 39.09 -22.28
C THR A 241 16.40 38.59 -23.42
N GLY A 242 15.92 38.76 -24.64
CA GLY A 242 16.67 38.42 -25.84
C GLY A 242 15.91 38.75 -27.13
N THR A 243 16.64 38.86 -28.23
CA THR A 243 16.07 39.08 -29.58
C THR A 243 15.34 37.85 -30.09
N ALA A 244 14.52 37.99 -31.13
CA ALA A 244 13.81 36.84 -31.72
C ALA A 244 14.76 35.74 -32.19
N ALA A 245 15.91 36.13 -32.76
CA ALA A 245 16.94 35.19 -33.21
C ALA A 245 17.61 34.44 -32.05
N GLU A 246 17.88 35.11 -30.92
CA GLU A 246 18.44 34.48 -29.72
C GLU A 246 17.47 33.47 -29.09
N TRP A 247 16.17 33.81 -29.03
CA TRP A 247 15.14 32.88 -28.58
C TRP A 247 15.05 31.64 -29.45
N GLN A 248 15.06 31.84 -30.77
CA GLN A 248 15.07 30.76 -31.75
C GLN A 248 16.30 29.85 -31.56
N GLN A 249 17.50 30.45 -31.44
CA GLN A 249 18.74 29.70 -31.24
C GLN A 249 18.72 28.90 -29.94
N LEU A 250 18.25 29.49 -28.83
CA LEU A 250 18.15 28.81 -27.53
C LEU A 250 17.20 27.61 -27.57
N ILE A 251 16.02 27.77 -28.19
CA ILE A 251 15.01 26.70 -28.23
C ILE A 251 15.45 25.57 -29.16
N GLN A 252 16.05 25.90 -30.31
CA GLN A 252 16.60 24.92 -31.25
C GLN A 252 17.79 24.16 -30.65
N ALA A 253 18.67 24.84 -29.91
CA ALA A 253 19.81 24.25 -29.22
C ALA A 253 19.43 23.06 -28.31
N TYR A 254 18.27 23.13 -27.66
CA TYR A 254 17.77 22.09 -26.76
C TYR A 254 16.61 21.29 -27.36
N SER A 255 16.43 21.32 -28.68
CA SER A 255 15.38 20.61 -29.41
C SER A 255 13.97 20.82 -28.82
N GLY A 256 13.70 21.99 -28.25
CA GLY A 256 12.41 22.31 -27.61
C GLY A 256 12.04 21.43 -26.40
N ASN A 257 12.99 20.74 -25.76
CA ASN A 257 12.71 19.87 -24.62
C ASN A 257 12.29 20.70 -23.38
N PRO A 258 11.05 20.57 -22.86
CA PRO A 258 10.57 21.36 -21.74
C PRO A 258 11.43 21.27 -20.48
N LEU A 259 11.97 20.09 -20.14
CA LEU A 259 12.85 19.94 -18.99
C LEU A 259 14.18 20.67 -19.22
N ALA A 260 14.82 20.47 -20.37
CA ALA A 260 16.06 21.17 -20.70
C ALA A 260 15.88 22.70 -20.67
N LEU A 261 14.78 23.19 -21.27
CA LEU A 261 14.44 24.60 -21.30
C LEU A 261 14.19 25.16 -19.89
N LYS A 262 13.51 24.41 -19.00
CA LYS A 262 13.32 24.78 -17.59
C LYS A 262 14.66 24.92 -16.85
N MET A 263 15.54 23.92 -17.00
CA MET A 263 16.86 23.89 -16.37
C MET A 263 17.76 25.04 -16.85
N ILE A 264 17.74 25.34 -18.15
CA ILE A 264 18.54 26.42 -18.72
C ILE A 264 17.95 27.78 -18.40
N ALA A 265 16.62 27.93 -18.41
CA ALA A 265 15.98 29.18 -17.99
C ALA A 265 16.38 29.57 -16.57
N ALA A 266 16.43 28.59 -15.66
CA ALA A 266 16.95 28.80 -14.31
C ALA A 266 18.41 29.26 -14.31
N ALA A 267 19.28 28.59 -15.09
CA ALA A 267 20.69 28.95 -15.18
C ALA A 267 20.93 30.34 -15.80
N VAL A 268 20.21 30.70 -16.87
CA VAL A 268 20.32 32.01 -17.53
C VAL A 268 19.86 33.12 -16.59
N ARG A 269 18.77 32.90 -15.86
CA ARG A 269 18.28 33.85 -14.85
C ARG A 269 19.30 34.06 -13.73
N ASP A 270 19.87 32.99 -13.21
CA ASP A 270 20.68 33.06 -11.99
C ASP A 270 22.14 33.50 -12.25
N TYR A 271 22.70 33.24 -13.45
CA TYR A 271 24.10 33.54 -13.77
C TYR A 271 24.31 34.63 -14.83
N PHE A 272 23.28 34.97 -15.61
CA PHE A 272 23.39 35.93 -16.73
C PHE A 272 22.34 37.05 -16.63
N ASP A 273 21.77 37.28 -15.44
CA ASP A 273 20.73 38.28 -15.18
C ASP A 273 19.54 38.21 -16.15
N GLY A 274 19.25 37.01 -16.67
CA GLY A 274 18.18 36.77 -17.64
C GLY A 274 18.53 37.12 -19.09
N SER A 275 19.76 37.53 -19.40
CA SER A 275 20.23 37.84 -20.76
C SER A 275 20.56 36.57 -21.56
N ILE A 276 19.75 36.27 -22.59
CA ILE A 276 20.00 35.13 -23.48
C ILE A 276 21.25 35.39 -24.34
N ALA A 277 21.45 36.64 -24.79
CA ALA A 277 22.62 37.02 -25.58
C ALA A 277 23.94 36.70 -24.84
N SER A 278 24.02 37.06 -23.55
CA SER A 278 25.21 36.82 -22.73
C SER A 278 25.46 35.32 -22.52
N PHE A 279 24.40 34.53 -22.33
CA PHE A 279 24.50 33.08 -22.23
C PHE A 279 24.98 32.45 -23.54
N LEU A 280 24.38 32.82 -24.67
CA LEU A 280 24.72 32.24 -25.97
C LEU A 280 26.15 32.59 -26.42
N ALA A 281 26.64 33.79 -26.12
CA ALA A 281 28.01 34.19 -26.41
C ALA A 281 29.02 33.26 -25.71
N LEU A 282 28.85 33.04 -24.39
CA LEU A 282 29.70 32.12 -23.62
C LEU A 282 29.49 30.66 -24.05
N ALA A 283 28.25 30.27 -24.35
CA ALA A 283 27.91 28.91 -24.73
C ALA A 283 28.48 28.48 -26.09
N GLN A 284 28.69 29.44 -27.00
CA GLN A 284 29.36 29.20 -28.29
C GLN A 284 30.89 29.08 -28.13
N GLU A 285 31.49 29.84 -27.21
CA GLU A 285 32.93 29.79 -26.94
C GLU A 285 33.35 28.52 -26.17
N GLU A 286 32.54 28.07 -25.20
CA GLU A 286 32.85 26.92 -24.33
C GLU A 286 32.12 25.62 -24.71
N SER A 287 31.44 25.58 -25.87
CA SER A 287 30.61 24.44 -26.32
C SER A 287 29.60 23.98 -25.24
N LEU A 288 28.84 24.92 -24.67
CA LEU A 288 27.86 24.66 -23.59
C LEU A 288 26.45 24.33 -24.11
N ILE A 289 26.24 24.36 -25.43
CA ILE A 289 24.98 23.94 -26.08
C ILE A 289 25.03 22.42 -26.29
N PHE A 290 24.05 21.70 -25.74
CA PHE A 290 23.96 20.25 -25.83
C PHE A 290 22.62 19.82 -26.41
N GLY A 291 22.66 18.93 -27.39
CA GLY A 291 21.46 18.28 -27.93
C GLY A 291 20.89 17.18 -27.02
N ASP A 292 21.67 16.66 -26.07
CA ASP A 292 21.26 15.56 -25.19
C ASP A 292 21.01 16.01 -23.74
N ILE A 293 19.79 15.75 -23.25
CA ILE A 293 19.35 16.01 -21.88
C ILE A 293 20.24 15.33 -20.84
N LYS A 294 20.84 14.16 -21.15
CA LYS A 294 21.73 13.45 -20.22
C LYS A 294 22.99 14.26 -19.91
N GLN A 295 23.63 14.83 -20.93
CA GLN A 295 24.84 15.65 -20.75
C GLN A 295 24.55 16.92 -19.95
N LEU A 296 23.38 17.51 -20.19
CA LEU A 296 22.90 18.66 -19.43
C LEU A 296 22.66 18.31 -17.96
N LEU A 297 22.03 17.16 -17.68
CA LEU A 297 21.83 16.65 -16.32
C LEU A 297 23.15 16.44 -15.59
N VAL A 298 24.11 15.74 -16.20
CA VAL A 298 25.44 15.49 -15.61
C VAL A 298 26.11 16.79 -15.17
N ARG A 299 26.08 17.84 -16.00
CA ARG A 299 26.66 19.15 -15.63
C ARG A 299 25.94 19.83 -14.49
N GLN A 300 24.61 19.82 -14.49
CA GLN A 300 23.82 20.43 -13.41
C GLN A 300 24.08 19.69 -12.09
N ILE A 301 24.22 18.37 -12.15
CA ILE A 301 24.50 17.51 -11.00
C ILE A 301 25.93 17.72 -10.48
N ASN A 302 26.92 17.89 -11.36
CA ASN A 302 28.29 18.19 -10.95
C ASN A 302 28.43 19.53 -10.21
N ARG A 303 27.49 20.46 -10.40
CA ARG A 303 27.43 21.75 -9.69
C ARG A 303 26.64 21.69 -8.38
N LEU A 304 26.11 20.53 -8.01
CA LEU A 304 25.39 20.36 -6.75
C LEU A 304 26.37 20.23 -5.58
N THR A 305 26.02 20.86 -4.48
CA THR A 305 26.67 20.67 -3.18
C THR A 305 26.49 19.21 -2.71
N PRO A 306 27.34 18.72 -1.77
CA PRO A 306 27.20 17.36 -1.25
C PRO A 306 25.81 17.07 -0.67
N LEU A 307 25.22 18.03 0.05
CA LEU A 307 23.87 17.89 0.63
C LEU A 307 22.79 17.82 -0.45
N GLU A 308 22.88 18.65 -1.49
CA GLU A 308 21.94 18.59 -2.61
C GLU A 308 22.03 17.23 -3.31
N LYS A 309 23.23 16.68 -3.50
CA LYS A 309 23.40 15.32 -4.03
C LYS A 309 22.79 14.26 -3.12
N ASP A 310 23.03 14.32 -1.80
CA ASP A 310 22.42 13.41 -0.82
C ASP A 310 20.89 13.40 -0.94
N ILE A 311 20.27 14.59 -1.00
CA ILE A 311 18.81 14.72 -1.18
C ILE A 311 18.35 14.02 -2.46
N MET A 312 19.08 14.20 -3.56
CA MET A 312 18.71 13.60 -4.84
C MET A 312 18.82 12.07 -4.83
N TYR A 313 19.85 11.50 -4.22
CA TYR A 313 19.95 10.04 -4.06
C TYR A 313 18.83 9.50 -3.16
N TRP A 314 18.53 10.16 -2.05
CA TRP A 314 17.46 9.73 -1.15
C TRP A 314 16.07 9.78 -1.77
N LEU A 315 15.79 10.77 -2.61
CA LEU A 315 14.52 10.80 -3.37
C LEU A 315 14.44 9.65 -4.38
N ALA A 316 15.55 9.31 -5.03
CA ALA A 316 15.61 8.16 -5.94
C ALA A 316 15.42 6.82 -5.22
N ILE A 317 15.91 6.69 -3.98
CA ILE A 317 15.71 5.50 -3.13
C ILE A 317 14.27 5.40 -2.63
N ASN A 318 13.67 6.52 -2.20
CA ASN A 318 12.31 6.50 -1.64
C ASN A 318 11.22 6.18 -2.69
N ARG A 319 11.43 6.50 -3.98
CA ARG A 319 10.56 6.12 -5.12
C ARG A 319 9.10 6.61 -5.08
N GLU A 320 8.74 7.39 -4.07
CA GLU A 320 7.45 8.05 -3.94
C GLU A 320 7.62 9.50 -3.45
N PRO A 321 6.60 10.36 -3.63
CA PRO A 321 6.63 11.68 -3.03
C PRO A 321 6.73 11.57 -1.49
N ILE A 322 7.75 12.20 -0.91
CA ILE A 322 8.00 12.17 0.53
C ILE A 322 7.97 13.55 1.15
N ALA A 323 7.64 13.62 2.44
CA ALA A 323 7.80 14.85 3.21
C ALA A 323 9.28 15.11 3.53
N TRP A 324 9.67 16.37 3.66
CA TRP A 324 11.06 16.74 3.97
C TRP A 324 11.52 16.21 5.34
N GLN A 325 10.61 15.98 6.28
CA GLN A 325 10.91 15.40 7.60
C GLN A 325 11.41 13.96 7.46
N THR A 326 10.76 13.16 6.61
CA THR A 326 11.16 11.79 6.31
C THR A 326 12.56 11.78 5.68
N LEU A 327 12.80 12.67 4.71
CA LEU A 327 14.11 12.86 4.08
C LEU A 327 15.20 13.22 5.10
N GLN A 328 14.91 14.13 6.04
CA GLN A 328 15.87 14.52 7.07
C GLN A 328 16.23 13.34 7.99
N SER A 329 15.27 12.47 8.30
CA SER A 329 15.50 11.28 9.13
C SER A 329 16.36 10.22 8.44
N ASP A 330 16.36 10.19 7.11
CA ASP A 330 17.13 9.25 6.29
C ASP A 330 18.62 9.63 6.23
N LEU A 331 18.97 10.92 6.37
CA LEU A 331 20.36 11.38 6.33
C LEU A 331 21.17 10.84 7.52
N VAL A 332 22.35 10.25 7.25
CA VAL A 332 23.24 9.71 8.30
C VAL A 332 23.74 10.80 9.24
N LYS A 333 24.15 11.94 8.68
CA LYS A 333 24.61 13.10 9.46
C LYS A 333 23.41 13.99 9.75
N THR A 334 23.26 14.42 11.01
CA THR A 334 22.22 15.38 11.39
C THR A 334 22.47 16.72 10.71
N VAL A 335 21.60 17.10 9.78
CA VAL A 335 21.67 18.38 9.07
C VAL A 335 20.64 19.36 9.66
N PRO A 336 21.04 20.59 10.00
CA PRO A 336 20.12 21.64 10.44
C PRO A 336 19.01 21.93 9.42
N LEU A 337 17.79 22.18 9.91
CA LEU A 337 16.60 22.38 9.07
C LEU A 337 16.79 23.47 8.00
N ASN A 338 17.39 24.60 8.37
CA ASN A 338 17.63 25.71 7.44
C ASN A 338 18.50 25.30 6.23
N LYS A 339 19.49 24.43 6.41
CA LYS A 339 20.32 23.95 5.31
C LYS A 339 19.57 22.99 4.39
N VAL A 340 18.72 22.12 4.96
CA VAL A 340 17.87 21.21 4.17
C VAL A 340 16.89 22.00 3.32
N LEU A 341 16.21 22.99 3.90
CA LEU A 341 15.28 23.85 3.16
C LEU A 341 15.99 24.68 2.08
N GLN A 342 17.17 25.26 2.38
CA GLN A 342 17.98 25.96 1.37
C GLN A 342 18.39 25.06 0.20
N ALA A 343 18.74 23.80 0.47
CA ALA A 343 19.08 22.83 -0.56
C ALA A 343 17.86 22.45 -1.41
N ILE A 344 16.69 22.23 -0.77
CA ILE A 344 15.43 21.96 -1.48
C ILE A 344 15.05 23.16 -2.37
N ASP A 345 15.09 24.39 -1.85
CA ASP A 345 14.79 25.60 -2.60
C ASP A 345 15.78 25.83 -3.77
N SER A 346 17.06 25.46 -3.57
CA SER A 346 18.07 25.51 -4.64
C SER A 346 17.77 24.48 -5.75
N LEU A 347 17.48 23.24 -5.37
CA LEU A 347 17.15 22.16 -6.31
C LEU A 347 15.84 22.44 -7.08
N GLU A 348 14.84 22.99 -6.41
CA GLU A 348 13.59 23.44 -7.03
C GLU A 348 13.86 24.57 -8.04
N ARG A 349 14.64 25.59 -7.67
CA ARG A 349 15.00 26.67 -8.59
C ARG A 349 15.71 26.17 -9.85
N ARG A 350 16.51 25.10 -9.74
CA ARG A 350 17.18 24.42 -10.86
C ARG A 350 16.28 23.47 -11.65
N SER A 351 15.00 23.36 -11.29
CA SER A 351 14.02 22.45 -11.91
C SER A 351 14.42 20.96 -11.83
N LEU A 352 15.11 20.57 -10.75
CA LEU A 352 15.52 19.18 -10.51
C LEU A 352 14.52 18.40 -9.62
N LEU A 353 13.55 19.10 -9.02
CA LEU A 353 12.54 18.55 -8.14
C LEU A 353 11.14 18.90 -8.61
N GLU A 354 10.18 18.06 -8.24
CA GLU A 354 8.75 18.33 -8.34
C GLU A 354 8.13 18.37 -6.93
N LYS A 355 7.22 19.31 -6.73
CA LYS A 355 6.41 19.42 -5.50
C LYS A 355 5.00 18.94 -5.80
N ASP A 356 4.56 17.95 -5.04
CA ASP A 356 3.17 17.56 -4.96
C ASP A 356 2.65 17.95 -3.56
N ARG A 357 1.87 19.03 -3.49
CA ARG A 357 1.39 19.62 -2.23
C ARG A 357 2.54 19.95 -1.26
N SER A 358 2.71 19.13 -0.22
CA SER A 358 3.76 19.24 0.82
C SER A 358 4.86 18.17 0.68
N GLN A 359 4.80 17.36 -0.37
CA GLN A 359 5.74 16.29 -0.65
C GLN A 359 6.64 16.67 -1.84
N ILE A 360 7.86 16.14 -1.82
CA ILE A 360 8.88 16.35 -2.84
C ILE A 360 9.19 15.04 -3.54
N THR A 361 9.40 15.11 -4.84
CA THR A 361 9.80 13.97 -5.67
C THR A 361 10.68 14.44 -6.84
N GLN A 362 11.09 13.48 -7.68
CA GLN A 362 11.89 13.73 -8.87
C GLN A 362 11.11 13.32 -10.11
N GLN A 363 11.42 13.98 -11.22
CA GLN A 363 11.02 13.49 -12.54
C GLN A 363 11.66 12.14 -12.84
N ALA A 364 10.93 11.26 -13.52
CA ALA A 364 11.39 9.91 -13.86
C ALA A 364 12.80 9.89 -14.48
N VAL A 365 13.10 10.82 -15.40
CA VAL A 365 14.43 10.90 -16.06
C VAL A 365 15.55 11.22 -15.08
N ILE A 366 15.28 12.05 -14.07
CA ILE A 366 16.26 12.43 -13.05
C ILE A 366 16.42 11.28 -12.05
N MET A 367 15.30 10.69 -11.63
CA MET A 367 15.28 9.52 -10.73
C MET A 367 16.05 8.35 -11.31
N ASP A 368 15.89 8.07 -12.60
CA ASP A 368 16.63 7.02 -13.30
C ASP A 368 18.12 7.30 -13.31
N TYR A 369 18.53 8.53 -13.63
CA TYR A 369 19.95 8.90 -13.61
C TYR A 369 20.59 8.65 -12.23
N PHE A 370 19.97 9.14 -11.15
CA PHE A 370 20.50 8.95 -9.79
C PHE A 370 20.45 7.49 -9.35
N THR A 371 19.48 6.71 -9.83
CA THR A 371 19.41 5.26 -9.59
C THR A 371 20.57 4.55 -10.28
N SER A 372 20.79 4.77 -11.58
CA SER A 372 21.86 4.11 -12.33
C SER A 372 23.23 4.48 -11.77
N GLU A 373 23.42 5.75 -11.37
CA GLU A 373 24.65 6.21 -10.72
C GLU A 373 24.83 5.58 -9.33
N LEU A 374 23.77 5.51 -8.51
CA LEU A 374 23.81 4.83 -7.21
C LEU A 374 24.26 3.36 -7.36
N ILE A 375 23.66 2.63 -8.30
CA ILE A 375 24.02 1.24 -8.60
C ILE A 375 25.49 1.16 -9.02
N ALA A 376 25.93 2.01 -9.96
CA ALA A 376 27.30 2.00 -10.46
C ALA A 376 28.32 2.26 -9.34
N GLN A 377 28.07 3.24 -8.48
CA GLN A 377 28.95 3.59 -7.36
C GLN A 377 29.00 2.46 -6.31
N ILE A 378 27.87 1.85 -5.95
CA ILE A 378 27.87 0.71 -5.00
C ILE A 378 28.59 -0.51 -5.59
N CYS A 379 28.35 -0.83 -6.86
CA CYS A 379 29.06 -1.92 -7.54
C CYS A 379 30.57 -1.63 -7.60
N HIS A 380 30.97 -0.39 -7.85
CA HIS A 380 32.36 0.04 -7.84
C HIS A 380 33.00 -0.11 -6.45
N GLU A 381 32.32 0.34 -5.38
CA GLU A 381 32.80 0.22 -4.00
C GLU A 381 33.01 -1.23 -3.58
N ILE A 382 32.08 -2.13 -3.93
CA ILE A 382 32.19 -3.55 -3.59
C ILE A 382 33.20 -4.25 -4.51
N GLY A 383 33.18 -3.95 -5.81
CA GLY A 383 33.92 -4.63 -6.87
C GLY A 383 35.44 -4.45 -6.82
N HIS A 384 35.95 -3.38 -6.20
CA HIS A 384 37.38 -3.23 -5.98
C HIS A 384 37.89 -4.31 -5.02
N HIS A 385 38.81 -5.17 -5.49
CA HIS A 385 39.41 -6.24 -4.68
C HIS A 385 39.99 -5.71 -3.35
N LYS A 386 39.92 -6.56 -2.32
CA LYS A 386 40.17 -6.39 -0.86
C LYS A 386 41.09 -5.27 -0.31
N GLN A 387 41.92 -4.58 -1.08
CA GLN A 387 42.94 -3.67 -0.57
C GLN A 387 42.53 -2.18 -0.52
N ASP A 388 41.50 -1.74 -1.25
CA ASP A 388 41.11 -0.32 -1.34
C ASP A 388 39.57 -0.09 -1.30
N ILE A 389 38.82 -0.84 -0.49
CA ILE A 389 37.36 -0.64 -0.36
C ILE A 389 37.09 0.68 0.37
N GLN A 390 36.54 1.66 -0.34
CA GLN A 390 36.00 2.90 0.25
C GLN A 390 34.48 2.75 0.41
N LEU A 391 33.98 2.88 1.64
CA LEU A 391 32.57 2.72 1.97
C LEU A 391 31.87 4.09 2.06
N ASP A 392 31.73 4.84 0.97
CA ASP A 392 31.01 6.14 1.01
C ASP A 392 29.51 5.94 0.77
N PHE A 393 29.13 5.36 -0.37
CA PHE A 393 27.75 5.10 -0.77
C PHE A 393 27.10 4.03 0.10
N LEU A 394 27.78 2.91 0.34
CA LEU A 394 27.28 1.87 1.24
C LEU A 394 27.05 2.37 2.67
N TYR A 395 27.78 3.41 3.09
CA TYR A 395 27.62 4.04 4.39
C TYR A 395 26.45 5.03 4.40
N ARG A 396 26.30 5.84 3.36
CA ARG A 396 25.35 6.96 3.29
C ARG A 396 23.94 6.58 2.87
N TYR A 397 23.79 5.55 2.05
CA TYR A 397 22.54 5.21 1.39
C TYR A 397 22.12 3.79 1.70
N VAL A 398 20.82 3.62 1.94
CA VAL A 398 20.23 2.29 2.10
C VAL A 398 19.87 1.70 0.74
N LEU A 399 20.09 0.40 0.56
CA LEU A 399 19.68 -0.31 -0.66
C LEU A 399 18.16 -0.55 -0.69
N VAL A 400 17.60 -0.96 0.45
CA VAL A 400 16.19 -1.26 0.63
C VAL A 400 15.76 -0.81 2.02
N LYS A 401 14.68 -0.01 2.12
CA LYS A 401 14.15 0.43 3.41
C LYS A 401 13.28 -0.66 4.01
N ALA A 402 13.63 -1.08 5.23
CA ALA A 402 12.84 -2.07 5.96
C ALA A 402 11.49 -1.51 6.42
N ASN A 403 11.41 -0.22 6.74
CA ASN A 403 10.21 0.41 7.32
C ASN A 403 9.26 1.08 6.31
N THR A 404 9.41 0.83 5.01
CA THR A 404 8.50 1.32 3.97
C THR A 404 7.38 0.33 3.67
N ARG A 405 6.35 0.80 2.96
CA ARG A 405 5.27 -0.04 2.44
C ARG A 405 5.84 -1.14 1.54
N ASP A 406 5.23 -2.32 1.57
CA ASP A 406 5.77 -3.49 0.89
C ASP A 406 5.92 -3.29 -0.62
N TYR A 407 4.98 -2.61 -1.30
CA TYR A 407 5.10 -2.34 -2.74
C TYR A 407 6.34 -1.47 -3.08
N ILE A 408 6.66 -0.47 -2.24
CA ILE A 408 7.88 0.34 -2.40
C ILE A 408 9.11 -0.50 -2.14
N ARG A 409 9.11 -1.31 -1.07
CA ARG A 409 10.23 -2.19 -0.76
C ARG A 409 10.52 -3.15 -1.92
N GLN A 410 9.47 -3.73 -2.49
CA GLN A 410 9.61 -4.59 -3.67
C GLN A 410 10.11 -3.81 -4.89
N ALA A 411 9.67 -2.56 -5.09
CA ALA A 411 10.22 -1.71 -6.16
C ALA A 411 11.71 -1.39 -5.95
N GLN A 412 12.14 -1.10 -4.72
CA GLN A 412 13.56 -0.90 -4.37
C GLN A 412 14.38 -2.16 -4.63
N ILE A 413 13.84 -3.33 -4.28
CA ILE A 413 14.50 -4.62 -4.58
C ILE A 413 14.68 -4.75 -6.10
N ARG A 414 13.63 -4.55 -6.89
CA ARG A 414 13.68 -4.76 -8.34
C ARG A 414 14.53 -3.74 -9.10
N LEU A 415 14.51 -2.47 -8.67
CA LEU A 415 15.11 -1.36 -9.41
C LEU A 415 16.46 -0.91 -8.86
N ILE A 416 16.86 -1.37 -7.67
CA ILE A 416 18.14 -1.02 -7.03
C ILE A 416 18.91 -2.29 -6.66
N LEU A 417 18.35 -3.13 -5.79
CA LEU A 417 19.08 -4.26 -5.22
C LEU A 417 19.38 -5.37 -6.23
N SER A 418 18.39 -5.79 -7.03
CA SER A 418 18.55 -6.84 -8.04
C SER A 418 19.59 -6.47 -9.10
N PRO A 419 19.57 -5.25 -9.71
CA PRO A 419 20.65 -4.82 -10.60
C PRO A 419 22.03 -4.80 -9.95
N ILE A 420 22.15 -4.44 -8.66
CA ILE A 420 23.42 -4.51 -7.92
C ILE A 420 23.88 -5.96 -7.81
N ILE A 421 22.99 -6.88 -7.42
CA ILE A 421 23.31 -8.30 -7.27
C ILE A 421 23.72 -8.92 -8.60
N GLU A 422 23.01 -8.61 -9.69
CA GLU A 422 23.30 -9.13 -11.03
C GLU A 422 24.70 -8.69 -11.48
N LYS A 423 25.03 -7.40 -11.40
CA LYS A 423 26.37 -6.88 -11.73
C LYS A 423 27.46 -7.49 -10.85
N LEU A 424 27.23 -7.59 -9.54
CA LEU A 424 28.20 -8.22 -8.63
C LEU A 424 28.36 -9.72 -8.88
N GLN A 425 27.34 -10.42 -9.38
CA GLN A 425 27.46 -11.83 -9.76
C GLN A 425 28.21 -12.01 -11.08
N GLU A 426 28.17 -11.04 -11.98
CA GLU A 426 28.99 -11.00 -13.20
C GLU A 426 30.46 -10.74 -12.89
N ASP A 427 30.75 -9.84 -11.95
CA ASP A 427 32.11 -9.43 -11.58
C ASP A 427 32.85 -10.47 -10.72
N TYR A 428 32.12 -11.35 -10.01
CA TYR A 428 32.71 -12.33 -9.08
C TYR A 428 32.55 -13.77 -9.55
N ALA A 429 33.63 -14.55 -9.45
CA ALA A 429 33.63 -15.97 -9.82
C ALA A 429 32.70 -16.86 -8.96
N SER A 430 32.34 -16.42 -7.74
CA SER A 430 31.43 -17.16 -6.86
C SER A 430 30.79 -16.27 -5.80
N VAL A 431 29.63 -16.70 -5.29
CA VAL A 431 28.94 -16.06 -4.15
C VAL A 431 29.81 -16.08 -2.88
N ALA A 432 30.66 -17.09 -2.71
CA ALA A 432 31.59 -17.16 -1.58
C ALA A 432 32.64 -16.05 -1.63
N ALA A 433 33.23 -15.79 -2.80
CA ALA A 433 34.19 -14.71 -2.98
C ALA A 433 33.57 -13.33 -2.74
N LEU A 434 32.32 -13.12 -3.19
CA LEU A 434 31.56 -11.92 -2.88
C LEU A 434 31.28 -11.80 -1.38
N SER A 435 30.93 -12.91 -0.73
CA SER A 435 30.65 -12.94 0.72
C SER A 435 31.88 -12.58 1.55
N ASP A 436 33.06 -13.04 1.14
CA ASP A 436 34.34 -12.67 1.76
C ASP A 436 34.61 -11.17 1.66
N THR A 437 34.34 -10.57 0.49
CA THR A 437 34.49 -9.12 0.30
C THR A 437 33.49 -8.34 1.14
N LEU A 438 32.23 -8.78 1.22
CA LEU A 438 31.22 -8.15 2.07
C LEU A 438 31.58 -8.28 3.56
N ASN A 439 32.15 -9.40 3.98
CA ASN A 439 32.64 -9.57 5.35
C ASN A 439 33.82 -8.63 5.65
N HIS A 440 34.72 -8.44 4.67
CA HIS A 440 35.81 -7.47 4.80
C HIS A 440 35.29 -6.03 4.88
N ALA A 441 34.22 -5.68 4.16
CA ALA A 441 33.55 -4.39 4.31
C ALA A 441 32.99 -4.17 5.74
N LEU A 442 32.49 -5.23 6.40
CA LEU A 442 32.08 -5.16 7.81
C LEU A 442 33.28 -4.90 8.74
N GLU A 443 34.44 -5.51 8.47
CA GLU A 443 35.68 -5.25 9.22
C GLU A 443 36.10 -3.78 9.11
N ILE A 444 36.16 -3.24 7.90
CA ILE A 444 36.50 -1.83 7.66
C ILE A 444 35.50 -0.90 8.35
N ALA A 445 34.21 -1.19 8.27
CA ALA A 445 33.16 -0.39 8.90
C ALA A 445 33.28 -0.35 10.43
N ARG A 446 33.70 -1.44 11.07
CA ARG A 446 33.94 -1.49 12.53
C ARG A 446 35.07 -0.57 12.96
N GLU A 447 36.13 -0.48 12.15
CA GLU A 447 37.29 0.35 12.46
C GLU A 447 37.03 1.85 12.21
N HIS A 448 36.35 2.19 11.12
CA HIS A 448 36.30 3.57 10.61
C HIS A 448 34.97 4.28 10.84
N ALA A 449 33.87 3.54 11.01
CA ALA A 449 32.53 4.13 11.09
C ALA A 449 31.55 3.32 11.97
N PRO A 450 31.89 3.04 13.25
CA PRO A 450 31.01 2.25 14.12
C PRO A 450 29.70 2.97 14.47
N ASN A 451 29.71 4.32 14.47
CA ASN A 451 28.61 5.16 14.91
C ASN A 451 27.85 5.79 13.73
N GLY A 452 26.69 5.25 13.39
CA GLY A 452 25.82 5.70 12.30
C GLY A 452 26.09 4.98 10.96
N GLY A 453 25.16 5.09 10.03
CA GLY A 453 25.30 4.59 8.65
C GLY A 453 24.50 3.33 8.34
N TYR A 454 24.62 2.89 7.09
CA TYR A 454 23.80 1.80 6.54
C TYR A 454 24.59 0.54 6.17
N VAL A 455 25.92 0.52 6.33
CA VAL A 455 26.77 -0.61 5.87
C VAL A 455 26.29 -1.94 6.43
N GLY A 456 26.11 -2.06 7.75
CA GLY A 456 25.70 -3.32 8.37
C GLY A 456 24.34 -3.80 7.88
N GLY A 457 23.38 -2.88 7.74
CA GLY A 457 22.04 -3.20 7.22
C GLY A 457 22.04 -3.56 5.74
N ASN A 458 22.85 -2.87 4.94
CA ASN A 458 23.02 -3.13 3.50
C ASN A 458 23.67 -4.50 3.25
N VAL A 459 24.73 -4.84 3.99
CA VAL A 459 25.39 -6.14 3.89
C VAL A 459 24.45 -7.28 4.28
N LEU A 460 23.67 -7.14 5.36
CA LEU A 460 22.62 -8.12 5.71
C LEU A 460 21.57 -8.26 4.62
N THR A 461 21.16 -7.15 4.01
CA THR A 461 20.20 -7.14 2.90
C THR A 461 20.76 -7.88 1.68
N LEU A 462 22.04 -7.69 1.37
CA LEU A 462 22.74 -8.41 0.29
C LEU A 462 22.84 -9.90 0.61
N PHE A 463 23.30 -10.29 1.81
CA PHE A 463 23.37 -11.69 2.22
C PHE A 463 22.03 -12.41 2.13
N ARG A 464 20.94 -11.76 2.56
CA ARG A 464 19.59 -12.29 2.44
C ARG A 464 19.22 -12.66 1.00
N HIS A 465 19.48 -11.77 0.06
CA HIS A 465 19.08 -11.96 -1.34
C HIS A 465 20.05 -12.86 -2.12
N LEU A 466 21.33 -12.89 -1.72
CA LEU A 466 22.32 -13.86 -2.18
C LEU A 466 22.14 -15.26 -1.56
N LYS A 467 21.22 -15.42 -0.60
CA LYS A 467 20.96 -16.65 0.16
C LYS A 467 22.19 -17.19 0.89
N VAL A 468 23.00 -16.28 1.43
CA VAL A 468 24.17 -16.61 2.25
C VAL A 468 23.72 -16.96 3.67
N ASP A 469 24.22 -18.06 4.22
CA ASP A 469 24.04 -18.37 5.64
C ASP A 469 24.93 -17.44 6.48
N VAL A 470 24.29 -16.58 7.26
CA VAL A 470 24.97 -15.58 8.10
C VAL A 470 25.37 -16.15 9.47
N THR A 471 25.16 -17.44 9.71
CA THR A 471 25.52 -18.10 10.97
C THR A 471 26.99 -17.86 11.34
N GLY A 472 27.24 -17.32 12.54
CA GLY A 472 28.59 -17.05 13.03
C GLY A 472 29.25 -15.76 12.52
N TYR A 473 28.58 -14.96 11.70
CA TYR A 473 29.12 -13.66 11.25
C TYR A 473 29.16 -12.63 12.39
N ASP A 474 30.15 -11.74 12.32
CA ASP A 474 30.35 -10.68 13.29
C ASP A 474 29.83 -9.33 12.79
N PHE A 475 28.78 -8.83 13.44
CA PHE A 475 28.18 -7.51 13.23
C PHE A 475 28.34 -6.61 14.46
N SER A 476 29.24 -6.95 15.40
CA SER A 476 29.43 -6.19 16.64
C SER A 476 29.89 -4.76 16.40
N ASN A 477 29.46 -3.85 17.29
CA ASN A 477 29.79 -2.43 17.27
C ASN A 477 29.48 -1.71 15.94
N LEU A 478 28.49 -2.22 15.20
CA LEU A 478 28.02 -1.62 13.95
C LEU A 478 26.62 -1.04 14.11
N THR A 479 26.36 0.00 13.33
CA THR A 479 25.00 0.48 13.12
C THR A 479 24.33 -0.34 12.01
N ILE A 480 23.21 -0.96 12.35
CA ILE A 480 22.45 -1.86 11.49
C ILE A 480 21.07 -1.24 11.32
N TRP A 481 21.00 -0.15 10.58
CA TRP A 481 19.75 0.52 10.26
C TRP A 481 19.12 -0.05 9.00
N GLN A 482 17.78 -0.04 8.95
CA GLN A 482 16.98 -0.45 7.80
C GLN A 482 17.22 -1.91 7.35
N ALA A 483 17.73 -2.77 8.22
CA ALA A 483 17.80 -4.21 7.94
C ALA A 483 16.41 -4.84 8.17
N TYR A 484 15.96 -5.63 7.20
CA TYR A 484 14.75 -6.44 7.32
C TYR A 484 15.15 -7.84 7.82
N LEU A 485 15.09 -8.04 9.15
CA LEU A 485 15.60 -9.23 9.83
C LEU A 485 14.57 -10.36 9.94
N GLN A 486 13.31 -10.07 9.63
CA GLN A 486 12.21 -11.04 9.68
C GLN A 486 12.48 -12.24 8.76
N GLY A 487 12.51 -13.44 9.35
CA GLY A 487 12.76 -14.71 8.65
C GLY A 487 14.23 -15.05 8.37
N LEU A 488 15.20 -14.25 8.82
CA LEU A 488 16.62 -14.60 8.71
C LEU A 488 17.06 -15.56 9.83
N ASN A 489 17.89 -16.55 9.48
CA ASN A 489 18.56 -17.39 10.48
C ASN A 489 19.74 -16.60 11.08
N LEU A 490 19.54 -16.08 12.28
CA LEU A 490 20.56 -15.31 13.01
C LEU A 490 21.29 -16.15 14.06
N TYR A 491 21.35 -17.47 13.88
CA TYR A 491 22.02 -18.38 14.82
C TYR A 491 23.50 -18.00 14.98
N ASN A 492 23.92 -17.76 16.23
CA ASN A 492 25.29 -17.39 16.59
C ASN A 492 25.84 -16.15 15.87
N VAL A 493 24.99 -15.21 15.42
CA VAL A 493 25.43 -13.93 14.86
C VAL A 493 25.78 -12.97 16.00
N ASN A 494 26.95 -12.34 15.94
CA ASN A 494 27.38 -11.42 16.99
C ASN A 494 26.86 -9.99 16.71
N PHE A 495 25.93 -9.52 17.54
CA PHE A 495 25.40 -8.14 17.51
C PHE A 495 25.83 -7.30 18.73
N THR A 496 26.91 -7.71 19.41
CA THR A 496 27.34 -7.03 20.65
C THR A 496 27.68 -5.57 20.38
N GLY A 497 27.05 -4.64 21.09
CA GLY A 497 27.30 -3.20 20.94
C GLY A 497 26.72 -2.57 19.67
N SER A 498 25.88 -3.29 18.92
CA SER A 498 25.31 -2.81 17.64
C SER A 498 24.01 -2.03 17.83
N ASP A 499 23.78 -1.00 17.01
CA ASP A 499 22.52 -0.23 16.99
C ASP A 499 21.57 -0.76 15.91
N LEU A 500 20.47 -1.39 16.34
CA LEU A 500 19.42 -1.92 15.47
C LEU A 500 18.11 -1.12 15.54
N SER A 501 18.11 0.07 16.13
CA SER A 501 16.91 0.86 16.45
C SER A 501 16.01 1.19 15.25
N ARG A 502 16.55 1.16 14.02
CA ARG A 502 15.83 1.43 12.77
C ARG A 502 15.64 0.20 11.88
N SER A 503 15.84 -1.00 12.44
CA SER A 503 15.65 -2.27 11.72
C SER A 503 14.32 -2.92 12.07
N VAL A 504 13.79 -3.72 11.16
CA VAL A 504 12.55 -4.45 11.35
C VAL A 504 12.86 -5.86 11.81
N PHE A 505 12.40 -6.19 13.01
CA PHE A 505 12.42 -7.53 13.57
C PHE A 505 11.08 -8.22 13.32
N ASN A 506 11.01 -9.54 13.53
CA ASN A 506 9.72 -10.20 13.74
C ASN A 506 8.94 -9.41 14.81
N GLN A 507 7.73 -8.95 14.51
CA GLN A 507 6.84 -8.51 15.57
C GLN A 507 6.70 -9.67 16.56
N PRO A 508 6.99 -9.47 17.85
CA PRO A 508 6.88 -10.54 18.82
C PRO A 508 5.40 -10.79 19.07
N PHE A 509 4.84 -11.81 18.41
CA PHE A 509 3.58 -12.38 18.87
C PHE A 509 3.72 -12.70 20.35
N GLY A 510 2.78 -12.21 21.17
CA GLY A 510 2.59 -12.77 22.49
C GLY A 510 2.23 -14.25 22.36
N SER A 511 2.36 -15.04 23.42
CA SER A 511 1.83 -16.40 23.39
C SER A 511 0.31 -16.33 23.15
N ILE A 512 -0.18 -16.97 22.09
CA ILE A 512 -1.62 -17.02 21.82
C ILE A 512 -2.28 -17.77 22.96
N ARG A 513 -3.25 -17.13 23.61
CA ARG A 513 -3.93 -17.66 24.80
C ARG A 513 -5.36 -18.08 24.51
N THR A 514 -5.99 -17.46 23.52
CA THR A 514 -7.39 -17.68 23.16
C THR A 514 -7.59 -17.52 21.66
N MET A 515 -8.56 -18.25 21.12
CA MET A 515 -8.95 -18.17 19.72
C MET A 515 -10.47 -18.38 19.58
N ALA A 516 -11.10 -17.72 18.62
CA ALA A 516 -12.49 -17.94 18.26
C ALA A 516 -12.68 -17.74 16.75
N PHE A 517 -13.48 -18.60 16.12
CA PHE A 517 -13.93 -18.38 14.75
C PHE A 517 -15.18 -17.49 14.74
N SER A 518 -15.29 -16.67 13.71
CA SER A 518 -16.56 -16.05 13.32
C SER A 518 -17.61 -17.13 13.00
N PRO A 519 -18.92 -16.81 13.13
CA PRO A 519 -19.99 -17.77 12.89
C PRO A 519 -19.92 -18.46 11.51
N GLU A 520 -19.52 -17.71 10.48
CA GLU A 520 -19.37 -18.21 9.10
C GLU A 520 -18.04 -18.92 8.83
N GLY A 521 -17.07 -18.81 9.74
CA GLY A 521 -15.75 -19.43 9.62
C GLY A 521 -14.75 -18.71 8.71
N GLU A 522 -15.05 -17.50 8.24
CA GLU A 522 -14.18 -16.69 7.34
C GLU A 522 -13.12 -15.85 8.07
N VAL A 523 -13.36 -15.57 9.35
CA VAL A 523 -12.44 -14.84 10.22
C VAL A 523 -12.13 -15.65 11.47
N LEU A 524 -10.86 -15.71 11.84
CA LEU A 524 -10.36 -16.22 13.13
C LEU A 524 -9.81 -15.05 13.95
N ALA A 525 -10.28 -14.90 15.19
CA ALA A 525 -9.72 -13.97 16.15
C ALA A 525 -8.79 -14.71 17.12
N THR A 526 -7.61 -14.16 17.40
CA THR A 526 -6.68 -14.69 18.40
C THR A 526 -6.24 -13.60 19.37
N GLY A 527 -6.32 -13.88 20.68
CA GLY A 527 -5.84 -12.97 21.72
C GLY A 527 -4.52 -13.45 22.32
N ASP A 528 -3.60 -12.52 22.58
CA ASP A 528 -2.24 -12.85 23.04
C ASP A 528 -1.88 -12.31 24.44
N THR A 529 -0.67 -12.64 24.90
CA THR A 529 -0.11 -12.17 26.18
C THR A 529 0.41 -10.73 26.16
N ASN A 530 0.39 -10.03 25.04
CA ASN A 530 0.75 -8.61 24.96
C ASN A 530 -0.48 -7.71 25.11
N GLY A 531 -1.68 -8.27 25.08
CA GLY A 531 -2.93 -7.51 25.12
C GLY A 531 -3.48 -7.18 23.74
N GLU A 532 -2.97 -7.84 22.70
CA GLU A 532 -3.38 -7.62 21.33
C GLU A 532 -4.37 -8.71 20.90
N ILE A 533 -5.30 -8.32 20.02
CA ILE A 533 -6.20 -9.23 19.34
C ILE A 533 -5.88 -9.16 17.86
N TRP A 534 -5.69 -10.31 17.24
CA TRP A 534 -5.33 -10.44 15.84
C TRP A 534 -6.48 -11.09 15.09
N LEU A 535 -6.89 -10.50 13.96
CA LEU A 535 -7.84 -11.10 13.04
C LEU A 535 -7.12 -11.70 11.84
N TRP A 536 -7.54 -12.90 11.48
CA TRP A 536 -6.96 -13.69 10.40
C TRP A 536 -8.06 -14.11 9.44
N GLN A 537 -7.78 -14.01 8.14
CA GLN A 537 -8.68 -14.52 7.12
C GLN A 537 -8.49 -16.03 6.99
N THR A 538 -9.60 -16.76 7.00
CA THR A 538 -9.62 -18.20 6.93
C THR A 538 -10.30 -18.69 5.65
N GLY A 539 -9.77 -19.76 5.07
CA GLY A 539 -10.42 -20.44 3.94
C GLY A 539 -11.59 -21.34 4.34
N PHE A 540 -11.96 -21.40 5.63
CA PHE A 540 -12.97 -22.29 6.19
C PHE A 540 -14.39 -21.72 6.07
N SER A 541 -14.81 -21.30 4.88
CA SER A 541 -16.21 -20.91 4.67
C SER A 541 -17.09 -22.15 4.49
N ALA A 542 -18.37 -22.08 4.88
CA ALA A 542 -19.34 -23.17 4.69
C ALA A 542 -19.52 -23.58 3.20
N GLU A 543 -19.14 -22.69 2.28
CA GLU A 543 -19.22 -22.89 0.82
C GLU A 543 -17.92 -23.40 0.19
N SER A 544 -16.85 -23.54 0.97
CA SER A 544 -15.54 -23.97 0.47
C SER A 544 -15.48 -25.48 0.19
N SER A 545 -14.94 -25.83 -0.98
CA SER A 545 -14.66 -27.21 -1.37
C SER A 545 -13.78 -27.90 -0.31
N PRO A 546 -14.01 -29.19 0.01
CA PRO A 546 -13.24 -29.94 1.00
C PRO A 546 -11.77 -30.05 0.54
N GLY A 547 -10.93 -29.13 1.00
CA GLY A 547 -9.53 -29.00 0.59
C GLY A 547 -8.91 -27.62 0.87
N ALA A 548 -9.70 -26.54 0.91
CA ALA A 548 -9.21 -25.22 1.30
C ALA A 548 -9.01 -25.18 2.83
N SER A 549 -7.78 -25.41 3.28
CA SER A 549 -7.47 -25.65 4.70
C SER A 549 -6.35 -24.77 5.24
N ASP A 550 -6.26 -23.52 4.75
CA ASP A 550 -5.22 -22.59 5.16
C ASP A 550 -5.80 -21.30 5.78
N ILE A 551 -5.11 -20.82 6.83
CA ILE A 551 -5.22 -19.44 7.29
C ILE A 551 -4.45 -18.60 6.26
N LYS A 552 -5.15 -17.72 5.54
CA LYS A 552 -4.62 -17.04 4.34
C LYS A 552 -3.71 -15.87 4.70
N SER A 553 -4.21 -14.94 5.50
CA SER A 553 -3.54 -13.66 5.75
C SER A 553 -4.02 -13.02 7.05
N HIS A 554 -3.17 -12.15 7.61
CA HIS A 554 -3.57 -11.23 8.68
C HIS A 554 -4.47 -10.14 8.09
N ILE A 555 -5.57 -9.82 8.78
CA ILE A 555 -6.53 -8.79 8.38
C ILE A 555 -6.22 -7.49 9.14
N SER A 556 -6.25 -7.57 10.47
CA SER A 556 -6.19 -6.40 11.34
C SER A 556 -5.76 -6.78 12.77
N THR A 557 -5.25 -5.79 13.51
CA THR A 557 -4.85 -5.96 14.93
C THR A 557 -5.59 -4.94 15.78
N PHE A 558 -6.31 -5.40 16.79
CA PHE A 558 -6.97 -4.54 17.76
C PHE A 558 -6.08 -4.36 18.97
N GLN A 559 -5.72 -3.11 19.24
CA GLN A 559 -4.91 -2.71 20.38
C GLN A 559 -5.76 -1.91 21.37
N GLY A 560 -5.66 -2.25 22.66
CA GLY A 560 -6.34 -1.48 23.70
C GLY A 560 -6.40 -2.14 25.08
N HIS A 561 -6.17 -3.45 25.18
CA HIS A 561 -5.96 -4.08 26.48
C HIS A 561 -4.54 -3.83 27.00
N GLN A 562 -4.40 -3.70 28.32
CA GLN A 562 -3.11 -3.40 28.97
C GLN A 562 -2.42 -4.66 29.52
N ASN A 563 -3.02 -5.82 29.29
CA ASN A 563 -2.54 -7.12 29.78
C ASN A 563 -3.18 -8.25 28.95
N TRP A 564 -2.83 -9.50 29.27
CA TRP A 564 -3.19 -10.71 28.53
C TRP A 564 -4.66 -10.73 28.13
N VAL A 565 -4.94 -10.97 26.84
CA VAL A 565 -6.29 -11.28 26.38
C VAL A 565 -6.56 -12.74 26.74
N CYS A 566 -7.44 -12.96 27.72
CA CYS A 566 -7.72 -14.27 28.26
C CYS A 566 -8.76 -15.03 27.45
N SER A 567 -9.70 -14.31 26.82
CA SER A 567 -10.82 -14.87 26.07
C SER A 567 -11.27 -13.92 24.99
N VAL A 568 -11.63 -14.45 23.83
CA VAL A 568 -12.34 -13.73 22.75
C VAL A 568 -13.58 -14.51 22.34
N ALA A 569 -14.64 -13.82 21.93
CA ALA A 569 -15.88 -14.43 21.42
C ALA A 569 -16.53 -13.51 20.38
N PHE A 570 -16.96 -14.07 19.25
CA PHE A 570 -17.76 -13.35 18.26
C PHE A 570 -19.23 -13.30 18.69
N SER A 571 -19.91 -12.22 18.32
CA SER A 571 -21.37 -12.17 18.34
C SER A 571 -21.97 -13.13 17.31
N PRO A 572 -23.23 -13.58 17.48
CA PRO A 572 -23.87 -14.52 16.55
C PRO A 572 -24.01 -14.02 15.12
N ASP A 573 -24.00 -12.70 14.90
CA ASP A 573 -24.01 -12.06 13.58
C ASP A 573 -22.60 -11.79 13.02
N GLY A 574 -21.53 -12.10 13.78
CA GLY A 574 -20.14 -11.91 13.39
C GLY A 574 -19.65 -10.46 13.38
N LYS A 575 -20.50 -9.47 13.66
CA LYS A 575 -20.17 -8.04 13.52
C LYS A 575 -19.43 -7.46 14.73
N ARG A 576 -19.65 -8.04 15.92
CA ARG A 576 -19.01 -7.60 17.17
C ARG A 576 -18.09 -8.69 17.70
N LEU A 577 -16.97 -8.28 18.28
CA LEU A 577 -16.08 -9.17 19.03
C LEU A 577 -16.04 -8.71 20.49
N ALA A 578 -16.17 -9.64 21.43
CA ALA A 578 -15.95 -9.40 22.85
C ALA A 578 -14.60 -9.98 23.27
N SER A 579 -13.84 -9.25 24.08
CA SER A 579 -12.58 -9.72 24.67
C SER A 579 -12.54 -9.50 26.17
N GLY A 580 -12.14 -10.52 26.93
CA GLY A 580 -11.89 -10.43 28.37
C GLY A 580 -10.39 -10.50 28.66
N SER A 581 -9.89 -9.62 29.53
CA SER A 581 -8.45 -9.48 29.80
C SER A 581 -8.06 -9.58 31.28
N ALA A 582 -6.78 -9.90 31.50
CA ALA A 582 -6.10 -9.77 32.78
C ALA A 582 -5.98 -8.31 33.28
N ASP A 583 -6.29 -7.32 32.44
CA ASP A 583 -6.45 -5.92 32.86
C ASP A 583 -7.78 -5.66 33.59
N ARG A 584 -8.60 -6.72 33.80
CA ARG A 584 -9.89 -6.73 34.53
C ARG A 584 -11.03 -6.08 33.76
N THR A 585 -10.82 -5.73 32.49
CA THR A 585 -11.85 -5.15 31.63
C THR A 585 -12.35 -6.15 30.60
N ILE A 586 -13.52 -5.86 30.06
CA ILE A 586 -14.04 -6.47 28.84
C ILE A 586 -14.13 -5.36 27.79
N LYS A 587 -13.77 -5.66 26.55
CA LYS A 587 -13.95 -4.73 25.44
C LYS A 587 -14.85 -5.33 24.38
N LEU A 588 -15.72 -4.48 23.82
CA LEU A 588 -16.51 -4.77 22.63
C LEU A 588 -15.87 -4.04 21.45
N TRP A 589 -15.68 -4.74 20.36
CA TRP A 589 -15.04 -4.26 19.15
C TRP A 589 -15.98 -4.39 17.97
N ASP A 590 -15.90 -3.43 17.06
CA ASP A 590 -16.42 -3.61 15.72
C ASP A 590 -15.42 -4.44 14.91
N VAL A 591 -15.89 -5.52 14.29
CA VAL A 591 -15.01 -6.47 13.58
C VAL A 591 -14.49 -5.87 12.26
N GLU A 592 -15.29 -5.02 11.61
CA GLU A 592 -14.96 -4.43 10.30
C GLU A 592 -13.99 -3.27 10.45
N THR A 593 -14.26 -2.34 11.37
CA THR A 593 -13.43 -1.14 11.57
C THR A 593 -12.26 -1.37 12.54
N GLY A 594 -12.38 -2.35 13.43
CA GLY A 594 -11.44 -2.60 14.52
C GLY A 594 -11.49 -1.58 15.66
N GLU A 595 -12.51 -0.72 15.68
CA GLU A 595 -12.69 0.26 16.74
C GLU A 595 -13.23 -0.40 18.02
N CYS A 596 -12.73 0.06 19.17
CA CYS A 596 -13.29 -0.32 20.46
C CYS A 596 -14.59 0.45 20.69
N LEU A 597 -15.72 -0.24 20.51
CA LEU A 597 -17.06 0.31 20.71
C LEU A 597 -17.31 0.66 22.18
N GLN A 598 -16.96 -0.25 23.09
CA GLN A 598 -17.21 -0.08 24.52
C GLN A 598 -16.15 -0.79 25.37
N THR A 599 -15.89 -0.24 26.56
CA THR A 599 -15.07 -0.89 27.61
C THR A 599 -15.92 -1.10 28.85
N LEU A 600 -16.24 -2.36 29.15
CA LEU A 600 -17.04 -2.75 30.29
C LEU A 600 -16.14 -2.95 31.51
N THR A 601 -16.42 -2.19 32.57
CA THR A 601 -15.67 -2.21 33.82
C THR A 601 -16.58 -2.66 34.96
N GLY A 602 -16.06 -3.48 35.88
CA GLY A 602 -16.84 -3.96 37.03
C GLY A 602 -16.32 -5.23 37.68
N HIS A 603 -15.51 -6.03 36.98
CA HIS A 603 -14.76 -7.11 37.61
C HIS A 603 -13.58 -6.57 38.41
N SER A 604 -13.31 -7.19 39.57
CA SER A 604 -12.21 -6.77 40.46
C SER A 604 -10.90 -7.53 40.22
N ASN A 605 -10.93 -8.53 39.34
CA ASN A 605 -9.79 -9.36 38.97
C ASN A 605 -9.90 -9.84 37.52
N TRP A 606 -8.91 -10.60 37.04
CA TRP A 606 -8.79 -11.06 35.65
C TRP A 606 -10.09 -11.65 35.11
N VAL A 607 -10.53 -11.14 33.96
CA VAL A 607 -11.65 -11.72 33.23
C VAL A 607 -11.11 -12.89 32.44
N MET A 608 -11.53 -14.10 32.79
CA MET A 608 -10.95 -15.34 32.27
C MET A 608 -11.71 -15.87 31.05
N SER A 609 -13.01 -15.58 30.96
CA SER A 609 -13.87 -16.09 29.90
C SER A 609 -15.01 -15.12 29.63
N VAL A 610 -15.37 -14.95 28.35
CA VAL A 610 -16.53 -14.21 27.88
C VAL A 610 -17.32 -15.05 26.87
N ALA A 611 -18.64 -14.92 26.85
CA ALA A 611 -19.49 -15.60 25.87
C ALA A 611 -20.74 -14.77 25.55
N PHE A 612 -21.10 -14.70 24.26
CA PHE A 612 -22.36 -14.11 23.81
C PHE A 612 -23.53 -15.06 24.01
N SER A 613 -24.69 -14.49 24.32
CA SER A 613 -25.97 -15.20 24.23
C SER A 613 -26.31 -15.55 22.77
N PRO A 614 -27.15 -16.58 22.53
CA PRO A 614 -27.51 -16.99 21.16
C PRO A 614 -28.19 -15.91 20.32
N GLU A 615 -28.84 -14.93 20.97
CA GLU A 615 -29.48 -13.79 20.29
C GLU A 615 -28.55 -12.57 20.17
N GLY A 616 -27.36 -12.60 20.79
CA GLY A 616 -26.37 -11.52 20.72
C GLY A 616 -26.62 -10.31 21.64
N GLU A 617 -27.77 -10.25 22.32
CA GLU A 617 -28.18 -9.12 23.17
C GLU A 617 -27.43 -9.06 24.51
N GLN A 618 -26.99 -10.21 25.01
CA GLN A 618 -26.35 -10.36 26.32
C GLN A 618 -24.96 -10.97 26.20
N LEU A 619 -24.06 -10.54 27.10
CA LEU A 619 -22.73 -11.11 27.30
C LEU A 619 -22.63 -11.65 28.73
N ILE A 620 -22.01 -12.81 28.91
CA ILE A 620 -21.58 -13.30 30.22
C ILE A 620 -20.07 -13.25 30.33
N SER A 621 -19.58 -12.99 31.54
CA SER A 621 -18.16 -13.04 31.85
C SER A 621 -17.89 -13.77 33.16
N GLY A 622 -16.89 -14.65 33.15
CA GLY A 622 -16.36 -15.33 34.32
C GLY A 622 -15.00 -14.73 34.71
N SER A 623 -14.80 -14.48 36.02
CA SER A 623 -13.58 -13.83 36.51
C SER A 623 -12.91 -14.60 37.65
N ALA A 624 -11.60 -14.35 37.79
CA ALA A 624 -10.81 -14.72 38.95
C ALA A 624 -11.30 -14.07 40.26
N ASP A 625 -12.20 -13.08 40.19
CA ASP A 625 -12.90 -12.51 41.36
C ASP A 625 -14.03 -13.40 41.91
N ARG A 626 -14.20 -14.61 41.35
CA ARG A 626 -15.16 -15.65 41.77
C ARG A 626 -16.61 -15.33 41.39
N THR A 627 -16.83 -14.26 40.64
CA THR A 627 -18.16 -13.85 40.19
C THR A 627 -18.35 -14.12 38.70
N ILE A 628 -19.62 -14.21 38.32
CA ILE A 628 -20.07 -14.19 36.94
C ILE A 628 -20.90 -12.91 36.77
N LYS A 629 -20.66 -12.16 35.70
CA LYS A 629 -21.44 -10.96 35.39
C LYS A 629 -22.17 -11.13 34.08
N LEU A 630 -23.40 -10.62 34.05
CA LEU A 630 -24.23 -10.51 32.85
C LEU A 630 -24.28 -9.03 32.46
N TRP A 631 -24.06 -8.79 31.18
CA TRP A 631 -23.97 -7.46 30.59
C TRP A 631 -24.98 -7.36 29.46
N ASP A 632 -25.61 -6.20 29.37
CA ASP A 632 -26.37 -5.81 28.19
C ASP A 632 -25.37 -5.27 27.15
N VAL A 633 -25.39 -5.83 25.94
CA VAL A 633 -24.36 -5.55 24.92
C VAL A 633 -24.53 -4.16 24.32
N GLU A 634 -25.74 -3.62 24.29
CA GLU A 634 -26.01 -2.32 23.66
C GLU A 634 -25.66 -1.17 24.62
N THR A 635 -26.09 -1.29 25.87
CA THR A 635 -25.84 -0.26 26.91
C THR A 635 -24.47 -0.40 27.58
N GLY A 636 -23.89 -1.61 27.55
CA GLY A 636 -22.66 -1.94 28.28
C GLY A 636 -22.87 -2.07 29.81
N GLU A 637 -24.11 -2.01 30.29
CA GLU A 637 -24.40 -2.05 31.72
C GLU A 637 -24.38 -3.48 32.28
N CYS A 638 -23.76 -3.65 33.45
CA CYS A 638 -23.86 -4.89 34.21
C CYS A 638 -25.19 -4.93 34.96
N PHE A 639 -26.19 -5.60 34.40
CA PHE A 639 -27.50 -5.72 35.03
C PHE A 639 -27.55 -6.85 36.08
N LYS A 640 -26.57 -7.76 36.10
CA LYS A 640 -26.53 -8.85 37.09
C LYS A 640 -25.13 -9.33 37.44
N THR A 641 -24.91 -9.56 38.73
CA THR A 641 -23.72 -10.25 39.26
C THR A 641 -24.17 -11.47 40.03
N VAL A 642 -23.64 -12.63 39.63
CA VAL A 642 -23.93 -13.93 40.23
C VAL A 642 -22.71 -14.37 41.03
N ALA A 643 -22.94 -14.67 42.30
CA ALA A 643 -21.94 -15.21 43.22
C ALA A 643 -22.37 -16.61 43.66
N GLY A 644 -21.41 -17.53 43.79
CA GLY A 644 -21.67 -18.89 44.28
C GLY A 644 -20.55 -19.90 44.01
N HIS A 645 -19.51 -19.52 43.27
CA HIS A 645 -18.25 -20.25 43.24
C HIS A 645 -17.34 -19.84 44.40
N GLN A 646 -16.56 -20.79 44.91
CA GLN A 646 -15.63 -20.54 46.04
C GLN A 646 -14.25 -20.05 45.57
N HIS A 647 -13.93 -20.26 44.30
CA HIS A 647 -12.69 -19.82 43.65
C HIS A 647 -12.96 -19.23 42.26
N GLY A 648 -11.91 -18.77 41.59
CA GLY A 648 -12.01 -18.08 40.30
C GLY A 648 -12.77 -18.89 39.26
N VAL A 649 -13.63 -18.21 38.50
CA VAL A 649 -14.37 -18.79 37.38
C VAL A 649 -13.49 -18.71 36.15
N TRP A 650 -13.20 -19.86 35.53
CA TRP A 650 -12.26 -19.96 34.41
C TRP A 650 -12.94 -20.04 33.05
N SER A 651 -14.14 -20.60 32.99
CA SER A 651 -14.88 -20.75 31.74
C SER A 651 -16.37 -20.56 31.98
N VAL A 652 -17.02 -19.87 31.05
CA VAL A 652 -18.47 -19.70 30.99
C VAL A 652 -18.96 -20.00 29.57
N ALA A 653 -20.16 -20.56 29.45
CA ALA A 653 -20.79 -20.81 28.16
C ALA A 653 -22.31 -20.67 28.26
N PHE A 654 -22.94 -19.98 27.31
CA PHE A 654 -24.39 -19.96 27.18
C PHE A 654 -24.91 -21.27 26.58
N SER A 655 -26.12 -21.65 26.99
CA SER A 655 -26.86 -22.69 26.27
C SER A 655 -27.12 -22.21 24.84
N PRO A 656 -26.93 -23.05 23.81
CA PRO A 656 -27.17 -22.68 22.42
C PRO A 656 -28.67 -22.63 22.06
N ILE A 657 -29.55 -23.05 22.98
CA ILE A 657 -31.00 -23.02 22.77
C ILE A 657 -31.48 -21.56 22.88
N ARG A 658 -32.12 -21.07 21.82
CA ARG A 658 -32.71 -19.73 21.73
C ARG A 658 -33.87 -19.54 22.72
N LYS A 659 -34.04 -18.32 23.25
CA LYS A 659 -35.11 -18.02 24.22
C LYS A 659 -36.50 -18.39 23.71
N ALA A 660 -36.76 -18.18 22.41
CA ALA A 660 -38.05 -18.45 21.79
C ALA A 660 -38.44 -19.95 21.75
N SER A 661 -37.48 -20.88 21.85
CA SER A 661 -37.73 -22.32 21.84
C SER A 661 -37.83 -22.93 23.24
N LEU A 662 -37.60 -22.15 24.30
CA LEU A 662 -37.75 -22.58 25.67
C LEU A 662 -39.20 -22.32 26.14
N GLN A 663 -39.95 -23.39 26.42
CA GLN A 663 -41.33 -23.33 26.93
C GLN A 663 -41.38 -22.83 28.39
N GLY A 664 -40.98 -21.59 28.63
CA GLY A 664 -41.01 -20.94 29.96
C GLY A 664 -39.77 -21.16 30.84
N ILE A 665 -38.73 -21.82 30.34
CA ILE A 665 -37.43 -21.92 31.01
C ILE A 665 -36.58 -20.72 30.55
N GLY A 666 -35.98 -19.96 31.48
CA GLY A 666 -35.09 -18.85 31.13
C GLY A 666 -33.86 -19.31 30.36
N GLN A 667 -33.14 -18.38 29.70
CA GLN A 667 -31.87 -18.70 29.05
C GLN A 667 -30.88 -19.24 30.10
N CYS A 668 -30.37 -20.45 29.93
CA CYS A 668 -29.40 -21.02 30.89
C CYS A 668 -27.95 -20.80 30.44
N PHE A 669 -27.03 -20.80 31.40
CA PHE A 669 -25.58 -20.80 31.14
C PHE A 669 -24.85 -21.69 32.14
N VAL A 670 -23.64 -22.13 31.78
CA VAL A 670 -22.77 -22.93 32.65
C VAL A 670 -21.50 -22.19 32.99
N SER A 671 -20.91 -22.57 34.12
CA SER A 671 -19.58 -22.12 34.53
C SER A 671 -18.74 -23.24 35.08
N GLY A 672 -17.46 -23.22 34.73
CA GLY A 672 -16.40 -24.05 35.31
C GLY A 672 -15.46 -23.20 36.16
N SER A 673 -15.10 -23.70 37.35
CA SER A 673 -14.30 -22.96 38.32
C SER A 673 -13.11 -23.77 38.84
N ALA A 674 -12.11 -23.03 39.33
CA ALA A 674 -11.01 -23.55 40.13
C ALA A 674 -11.48 -24.28 41.40
N ASP A 675 -12.73 -24.08 41.84
CA ASP A 675 -13.34 -24.81 42.97
C ASP A 675 -13.75 -26.25 42.64
N ARG A 676 -13.41 -26.73 41.44
CA ARG A 676 -13.63 -28.10 40.96
C ARG A 676 -15.10 -28.42 40.66
N THR A 677 -15.95 -27.41 40.65
CA THR A 677 -17.37 -27.57 40.34
C THR A 677 -17.70 -27.00 38.97
N ILE A 678 -18.73 -27.60 38.37
CA ILE A 678 -19.44 -27.03 37.24
C ILE A 678 -20.81 -26.62 37.77
N LYS A 679 -21.26 -25.40 37.47
CA LYS A 679 -22.59 -24.93 37.88
C LYS A 679 -23.41 -24.57 36.65
N LEU A 680 -24.68 -24.97 36.67
CA LEU A 680 -25.70 -24.56 35.72
C LEU A 680 -26.55 -23.48 36.39
N TRP A 681 -26.78 -22.40 35.68
CA TRP A 681 -27.45 -21.21 36.20
C TRP A 681 -28.64 -20.83 35.32
N ASP A 682 -29.65 -20.27 35.97
CA ASP A 682 -30.73 -19.58 35.29
C ASP A 682 -30.28 -18.15 34.95
N GLY A 683 -30.34 -17.76 33.68
CA GLY A 683 -29.90 -16.44 33.21
C GLY A 683 -30.84 -15.30 33.56
N ALA A 684 -32.11 -15.57 33.87
CA ALA A 684 -33.05 -14.54 34.31
C ALA A 684 -32.93 -14.30 35.81
N THR A 685 -32.94 -15.36 36.63
CA THR A 685 -32.93 -15.27 38.10
C THR A 685 -31.52 -15.23 38.68
N GLY A 686 -30.51 -15.73 37.96
CA GLY A 686 -29.14 -15.89 38.47
C GLY A 686 -28.99 -16.99 39.51
N GLU A 687 -30.03 -17.82 39.71
CA GLU A 687 -30.00 -18.92 40.66
C GLU A 687 -29.22 -20.12 40.10
N CYS A 688 -28.52 -20.81 40.99
CA CYS A 688 -27.82 -22.05 40.64
C CYS A 688 -28.84 -23.19 40.53
N LEU A 689 -29.14 -23.62 39.32
CA LEU A 689 -30.04 -24.73 39.03
C LEU A 689 -29.44 -26.08 39.43
N GLN A 690 -28.14 -26.26 39.14
CA GLN A 690 -27.45 -27.52 39.42
C GLN A 690 -25.97 -27.28 39.72
N THR A 691 -25.43 -28.00 40.69
CA THR A 691 -23.99 -28.09 40.93
C THR A 691 -23.52 -29.50 40.65
N MET A 692 -22.63 -29.64 39.68
CA MET A 692 -22.01 -30.90 39.30
C MET A 692 -20.63 -30.96 39.96
N VAL A 693 -20.36 -32.07 40.64
CA VAL A 693 -19.13 -32.34 41.39
C VAL A 693 -18.60 -33.69 40.93
N GLY A 694 -17.28 -33.82 40.79
CA GLY A 694 -16.65 -35.06 40.34
C GLY A 694 -15.21 -34.89 39.86
N HIS A 695 -14.82 -33.67 39.46
CA HIS A 695 -13.44 -33.38 39.08
C HIS A 695 -12.52 -33.26 40.31
N GLU A 696 -11.33 -33.86 40.25
CA GLU A 696 -10.33 -33.78 41.31
C GLU A 696 -9.57 -32.45 41.32
N HIS A 697 -9.64 -31.71 40.21
CA HIS A 697 -8.95 -30.45 39.98
C HIS A 697 -9.89 -29.39 39.40
N GLY A 698 -9.41 -28.15 39.32
CA GLY A 698 -10.17 -27.02 38.78
C GLY A 698 -10.59 -27.26 37.33
N VAL A 699 -11.82 -26.85 37.00
CA VAL A 699 -12.42 -27.00 35.68
C VAL A 699 -12.01 -25.83 34.80
N TRP A 700 -11.20 -26.10 33.76
CA TRP A 700 -10.60 -25.11 32.88
C TRP A 700 -11.53 -24.65 31.75
N SER A 701 -12.32 -25.56 31.19
CA SER A 701 -13.19 -25.28 30.06
C SER A 701 -14.49 -26.06 30.20
N VAL A 702 -15.59 -25.39 29.86
CA VAL A 702 -16.93 -25.98 29.78
C VAL A 702 -17.57 -25.59 28.45
N ALA A 703 -18.28 -26.51 27.80
CA ALA A 703 -18.98 -26.26 26.56
C ALA A 703 -20.26 -27.08 26.47
N PHE A 704 -21.29 -26.50 25.87
CA PHE A 704 -22.51 -27.21 25.48
C PHE A 704 -22.31 -27.96 24.16
N SER A 705 -22.99 -29.09 24.01
CA SER A 705 -23.20 -29.68 22.69
C SER A 705 -24.06 -28.75 21.81
N PRO A 706 -23.96 -28.81 20.47
CA PRO A 706 -24.73 -27.93 19.59
C PRO A 706 -26.26 -28.00 19.79
N ASN A 707 -26.77 -29.14 20.24
CA ASN A 707 -28.19 -29.34 20.55
C ASN A 707 -28.58 -28.94 21.99
N GLY A 708 -27.64 -28.45 22.79
CA GLY A 708 -27.84 -28.01 24.18
C GLY A 708 -28.12 -29.12 25.20
N ARG A 709 -28.06 -30.41 24.80
CA ARG A 709 -28.45 -31.55 25.66
C ARG A 709 -27.32 -32.17 26.46
N SER A 710 -26.07 -31.89 26.12
CA SER A 710 -24.90 -32.46 26.77
C SER A 710 -23.91 -31.37 27.13
N LEU A 711 -23.11 -31.61 28.17
CA LEU A 711 -22.03 -30.75 28.58
C LEU A 711 -20.69 -31.50 28.52
N ALA A 712 -19.70 -30.85 27.93
CA ALA A 712 -18.31 -31.25 28.00
C ALA A 712 -17.59 -30.34 29.01
N ALA A 713 -16.78 -30.94 29.87
CA ALA A 713 -15.95 -30.20 30.81
C ALA A 713 -14.57 -30.84 30.92
N VAL A 714 -13.55 -30.00 31.06
CA VAL A 714 -12.15 -30.42 31.17
C VAL A 714 -11.56 -29.86 32.45
N ALA A 715 -10.97 -30.71 33.27
CA ALA A 715 -10.21 -30.34 34.45
C ALA A 715 -8.72 -30.67 34.27
N ALA A 716 -7.85 -30.00 35.02
CA ALA A 716 -6.41 -30.26 34.97
C ALA A 716 -6.11 -31.69 35.48
N ASP A 717 -5.16 -32.40 34.86
CA ASP A 717 -4.51 -33.57 35.49
C ASP A 717 -3.08 -33.16 35.87
N GLN A 718 -2.68 -33.35 37.13
CA GLN A 718 -1.29 -33.22 37.56
C GLN A 718 -0.52 -34.54 37.46
N SER A 719 -0.64 -35.30 36.38
CA SER A 719 0.37 -36.29 36.00
C SER A 719 1.61 -35.60 35.38
N ARG A 720 2.29 -34.75 36.16
CA ARG A 720 3.66 -34.31 35.86
C ARG A 720 4.64 -35.46 36.16
N THR A 721 4.71 -36.46 35.29
CA THR A 721 5.86 -37.36 35.21
C THR A 721 6.69 -37.03 33.97
N ARG A 722 7.99 -36.81 34.21
CA ARG A 722 9.01 -36.70 33.17
C ARG A 722 8.81 -37.85 32.16
N ARG A 723 8.74 -37.48 30.87
CA ARG A 723 8.65 -38.34 29.68
C ARG A 723 7.28 -39.02 29.45
N GLY A 724 6.50 -38.39 28.57
CA GLY A 724 5.81 -39.05 27.47
C GLY A 724 4.76 -40.10 27.82
N LYS A 725 3.58 -39.66 28.28
CA LYS A 725 2.25 -40.14 27.87
C LYS A 725 1.20 -39.40 28.71
N CYS A 726 0.39 -38.56 28.06
CA CYS A 726 -0.71 -37.83 28.68
C CYS A 726 -2.00 -38.64 28.47
N GLY A 727 -2.61 -39.14 29.54
CA GLY A 727 -3.98 -39.66 29.51
C GLY A 727 -4.92 -38.56 29.97
N LYS A 728 -5.87 -38.13 29.12
CA LYS A 728 -6.93 -37.20 29.51
C LYS A 728 -8.00 -37.98 30.29
N GLN A 729 -8.46 -37.47 31.43
CA GLN A 729 -9.76 -37.87 31.97
C GLN A 729 -10.84 -36.99 31.31
N GLU A 730 -11.52 -37.55 30.31
CA GLU A 730 -12.73 -36.96 29.75
C GLU A 730 -13.94 -37.54 30.49
N SER A 731 -14.66 -36.70 31.24
CA SER A 731 -15.95 -37.08 31.83
C SER A 731 -17.07 -36.41 31.04
N VAL A 732 -17.76 -37.18 30.20
CA VAL A 732 -19.00 -36.73 29.53
C VAL A 732 -20.16 -36.97 30.49
N SER A 733 -20.74 -35.88 31.00
CA SER A 733 -21.95 -35.95 31.83
C SER A 733 -23.16 -35.75 30.91
N ARG A 734 -24.09 -36.72 30.85
CA ARG A 734 -25.40 -36.49 30.23
C ARG A 734 -26.27 -35.73 31.23
N LEU A 735 -26.82 -34.60 30.80
CA LEU A 735 -27.83 -33.84 31.55
C LEU A 735 -29.16 -34.62 31.57
#